data_AF-A0A2A6BI97-F1
#
_entry.id   AF-A0A2A6BI97-F1
#
_cell.length_a   1.000
_cell.length_b   1.000
_cell.length_c   1.000
_cell.angle_alpha   90.00
_cell.angle_beta   90.00
_cell.angle_gamma   90.00
#
_symmetry.space_group_name_H-M   'P 1'
#
loop_
_entity.id
_entity.type
_entity.pdbx_description
1 polymer ?
#
loop_
_entity_poly.entity_id
_entity_poly.type
_entity_poly.pdbx_seq_one_letter_code
_entity_poly.pdbx_strand_id
1 'polypeptide(L)'
;MLCFVALFASLLSLTNARVTFPKSEVLQAQDIAGTNRATFACKNICKLYADRKYNNLVITQNGNLIANFNTIVSGNAAAPTGVVLPAGDNYVLENRGEVNPQFVLFIVDSTAQNYGSLVVAPQQAQGVAIKDNARYVTVLSSFDAVEFSGFTGAFPPGYPRIYAAGFDAATDAQCRPVYQARSQRAAEKSWPVVPTAVLTIDFGFMGAHTVSVNQVKASDRPMAAGLSVVYTSPGYVGCSAAAGQNYYSNVNRLAEAFTLLGDSLDIDGLYNNIAPGEPIQLNVNNDKVALTGSSAYTKHYVDKSFSVALSWVRQTPAANFAFQLDFGTSSDPNVPETTTKIGRSLSVLTSLAFVIMARATRMFKLVFIFGVSISVVVSRVTFAKSEVLDDVDLKGTTTASFRCSVGCRVYSPTRNEKVVIVDSAGKEYKSLLNLADLKLGEFVELTGGKYQLKNKGAADPSFVFYAVEKGAPSYETTVAYVSSTSKITLASTTDTQKTVMSSSGAIRFSHFTGDFQTAFPSVYATGFDSVADTTCRAVYETVSAISILNTAFPLYSPIATINFKKTGAGRSVVVSGEQYISTTTGLDATAVFVSPGYVGCGIVGDSMYTSALLDLSFDSTIRASHSSGLFVILDGDFSIANAADAATLTVNDEVQKLYGKDQKLARTVDGMSASIGVEWARREGGKDRFALQIDVMADDGLAVQTTTNTVPTMTTSGVNQLDIGSALMLIVIASLY
;
A
#
# COMPACT_ATOMS: atom_id res chain seq x y z
N MET A 1 38.66 -17.53 28.82
CA MET A 1 38.04 -18.06 27.59
C MET A 1 36.66 -18.67 27.86
N LEU A 2 36.50 -19.68 28.73
CA LEU A 2 35.17 -20.29 29.01
C LEU A 2 34.07 -19.29 29.39
N CYS A 3 34.31 -18.33 30.31
CA CYS A 3 33.30 -17.30 30.62
C CYS A 3 32.92 -16.43 29.43
N PHE A 4 33.82 -16.23 28.46
CA PHE A 4 33.54 -15.46 27.25
C PHE A 4 32.67 -16.27 26.28
N VAL A 5 32.91 -17.57 26.17
CA VAL A 5 32.06 -18.51 25.40
C VAL A 5 30.70 -18.69 26.07
N ALA A 6 30.63 -18.74 27.41
CA ALA A 6 29.37 -18.80 28.15
C ALA A 6 28.57 -17.50 28.01
N LEU A 7 29.23 -16.32 28.08
CA LEU A 7 28.57 -15.03 27.85
C LEU A 7 28.10 -14.89 26.40
N PHE A 8 28.90 -15.32 25.42
CA PHE A 8 28.48 -15.38 24.03
C PHE A 8 27.33 -16.37 23.83
N ALA A 9 27.34 -17.54 24.50
CA ALA A 9 26.26 -18.51 24.44
C ALA A 9 24.98 -18.02 25.11
N SER A 10 25.06 -17.20 26.17
CA SER A 10 23.89 -16.55 26.78
C SER A 10 23.40 -15.29 26.03
N LEU A 11 24.26 -14.70 25.19
CA LEU A 11 23.88 -13.63 24.25
C LEU A 11 23.37 -14.19 22.90
N LEU A 12 23.79 -15.41 22.54
CA LEU A 12 23.31 -16.19 21.41
C LEU A 12 22.12 -17.09 21.78
N SER A 13 21.83 -17.28 23.07
CA SER A 13 20.48 -17.66 23.51
C SER A 13 19.58 -16.44 23.34
N LEU A 14 19.24 -16.18 22.08
CA LEU A 14 18.01 -15.49 21.72
C LEU A 14 16.89 -16.26 22.41
N THR A 15 16.49 -15.79 23.59
CA THR A 15 15.19 -16.14 24.15
C THR A 15 14.20 -15.57 23.15
N ASN A 16 13.73 -16.42 22.24
CA ASN A 16 12.57 -16.14 21.40
C ASN A 16 11.42 -15.85 22.36
N ALA A 17 11.22 -14.57 22.65
CA ALA A 17 10.21 -14.10 23.56
C ALA A 17 8.88 -14.34 22.86
N ARG A 18 8.28 -15.48 23.19
CA ARG A 18 7.00 -15.92 22.67
C ARG A 18 5.96 -15.77 23.73
N VAL A 19 4.84 -15.19 23.34
CA VAL A 19 3.78 -14.79 24.24
C VAL A 19 2.54 -15.63 23.95
N THR A 20 1.75 -15.79 25.01
CA THR A 20 0.56 -16.63 25.02
C THR A 20 -0.54 -15.89 25.75
N PHE A 21 -1.74 -15.86 25.18
CA PHE A 21 -2.92 -15.37 25.89
C PHE A 21 -3.40 -16.45 26.87
N PRO A 22 -4.18 -16.11 27.91
CA PRO A 22 -4.73 -17.11 28.82
C PRO A 22 -5.56 -18.21 28.14
N LYS A 23 -6.11 -17.94 26.95
CA LYS A 23 -7.05 -18.81 26.22
C LYS A 23 -6.81 -18.89 24.69
N SER A 24 -5.71 -18.34 24.20
CA SER A 24 -5.35 -18.42 22.77
C SER A 24 -3.86 -18.24 22.55
N GLU A 25 -3.39 -18.64 21.39
CA GLU A 25 -1.99 -18.53 20.99
C GLU A 25 -1.90 -18.25 19.48
N VAL A 26 -0.87 -17.50 19.07
CA VAL A 26 -0.63 -17.09 17.69
C VAL A 26 0.81 -17.43 17.33
N LEU A 27 1.04 -18.19 16.26
CA LEU A 27 2.38 -18.53 15.75
C LEU A 27 2.60 -18.02 14.33
N GLN A 28 3.85 -17.73 13.98
CA GLN A 28 4.28 -17.13 12.72
C GLN A 28 5.60 -17.66 12.18
N ALA A 29 5.95 -17.19 10.98
CA ALA A 29 7.25 -17.33 10.32
C ALA A 29 8.45 -17.21 11.28
N GLN A 30 8.44 -16.19 12.15
CA GLN A 30 9.53 -15.91 13.09
C GLN A 30 9.67 -16.95 14.21
N ASP A 31 8.58 -17.56 14.67
CA ASP A 31 8.60 -18.57 15.74
C ASP A 31 9.30 -19.87 15.34
N ILE A 32 9.41 -20.12 14.03
CA ILE A 32 10.12 -21.26 13.45
C ILE A 32 11.39 -20.86 12.69
N ALA A 33 11.78 -19.58 12.71
CA ALA A 33 12.99 -19.11 12.04
C ALA A 33 14.24 -19.72 12.73
N GLY A 34 15.09 -20.36 11.93
CA GLY A 34 16.32 -21.02 12.40
C GLY A 34 16.13 -22.42 13.01
N THR A 35 14.97 -22.73 13.61
CA THR A 35 14.66 -24.06 14.19
C THR A 35 13.84 -24.96 13.27
N ASN A 36 13.10 -24.36 12.32
CA ASN A 36 11.99 -24.98 11.58
C ASN A 36 10.89 -25.60 12.48
N ARG A 37 10.85 -25.29 13.79
CA ARG A 37 9.95 -25.92 14.76
C ARG A 37 9.51 -24.95 15.87
N ALA A 38 8.21 -24.92 16.18
CA ALA A 38 7.63 -24.20 17.32
C ALA A 38 6.65 -25.10 18.10
N THR A 39 6.83 -25.23 19.42
CA THR A 39 6.03 -26.13 20.28
C THR A 39 4.88 -25.38 20.95
N PHE A 40 3.63 -25.80 20.81
CA PHE A 40 2.46 -25.15 21.44
C PHE A 40 1.62 -26.12 22.27
N ALA A 41 0.82 -25.56 23.17
CA ALA A 41 -0.02 -26.32 24.09
C ALA A 41 -1.50 -26.05 23.85
N CYS A 42 -2.32 -27.08 24.05
CA CYS A 42 -3.76 -27.00 24.03
C CYS A 42 -4.31 -27.56 25.35
N LYS A 43 -4.76 -26.68 26.26
CA LYS A 43 -5.12 -27.07 27.62
C LYS A 43 -6.47 -27.79 27.70
N ASN A 44 -7.47 -27.31 26.97
CA ASN A 44 -8.77 -27.96 26.81
C ASN A 44 -8.89 -28.52 25.38
N ILE A 45 -10.07 -28.46 24.78
CA ILE A 45 -10.21 -28.64 23.32
C ILE A 45 -9.84 -27.31 22.65
N CYS A 46 -9.04 -27.34 21.60
CA CYS A 46 -8.69 -26.14 20.84
C CYS A 46 -9.15 -26.26 19.40
N LYS A 47 -9.34 -25.10 18.77
CA LYS A 47 -9.62 -25.01 17.35
C LYS A 47 -8.53 -24.17 16.69
N LEU A 48 -7.92 -24.77 15.66
CA LEU A 48 -6.80 -24.21 14.94
C LEU A 48 -7.30 -23.63 13.63
N TYR A 49 -6.83 -22.43 13.34
CA TYR A 49 -7.08 -21.71 12.11
C TYR A 49 -5.73 -21.25 11.57
N ALA A 50 -5.58 -21.28 10.25
CA ALA A 50 -4.39 -20.77 9.58
C ALA A 50 -4.82 -19.75 8.53
N ASP A 51 -4.01 -18.73 8.31
CA ASP A 51 -4.33 -17.66 7.37
C ASP A 51 -4.28 -18.12 5.91
N ARG A 52 -3.51 -19.17 5.59
CA ARG A 52 -3.40 -19.72 4.23
C ARG A 52 -2.94 -21.18 4.21
N LYS A 53 -3.07 -21.79 3.02
CA LYS A 53 -2.63 -23.16 2.75
C LYS A 53 -1.11 -23.24 2.61
N TYR A 54 -0.50 -24.26 3.23
CA TYR A 54 0.90 -24.61 3.07
C TYR A 54 1.07 -26.14 3.10
N ASN A 55 1.87 -26.64 2.15
CA ASN A 55 2.19 -28.07 2.04
C ASN A 55 3.24 -28.50 3.07
N ASN A 56 4.19 -27.61 3.37
CA ASN A 56 5.38 -27.90 4.17
C ASN A 56 5.21 -27.56 5.66
N LEU A 57 4.16 -26.80 6.02
CA LEU A 57 3.80 -26.52 7.40
C LEU A 57 2.84 -27.59 7.92
N VAL A 58 3.30 -28.32 8.93
CA VAL A 58 2.55 -29.41 9.54
C VAL A 58 2.48 -29.28 11.05
N ILE A 59 1.38 -29.78 11.62
CA ILE A 59 1.22 -29.97 13.05
C ILE A 59 1.51 -31.44 13.36
N THR A 60 2.52 -31.69 14.19
CA THR A 60 2.81 -33.02 14.74
C THR A 60 2.53 -33.07 16.24
N GLN A 61 2.34 -34.29 16.75
CA GLN A 61 2.35 -34.58 18.19
C GLN A 61 3.14 -35.87 18.38
N ASN A 62 4.18 -35.84 19.22
CA ASN A 62 5.10 -36.97 19.42
C ASN A 62 5.69 -37.53 18.11
N GLY A 63 5.91 -36.67 17.10
CA GLY A 63 6.42 -37.04 15.77
C GLY A 63 5.36 -37.53 14.76
N ASN A 64 4.16 -37.88 15.22
CA ASN A 64 3.05 -38.26 14.34
C ASN A 64 2.41 -37.03 13.70
N LEU A 65 2.10 -37.09 12.40
CA LEU A 65 1.37 -36.04 11.69
C LEU A 65 -0.10 -36.00 12.16
N ILE A 66 -0.55 -34.84 12.65
CA ILE A 66 -1.93 -34.62 13.09
C ILE A 66 -2.71 -33.84 12.03
N ALA A 67 -2.13 -32.75 11.52
CA ALA A 67 -2.73 -31.89 10.51
C ALA A 67 -1.65 -31.21 9.67
N ASN A 68 -2.03 -30.63 8.53
CA ASN A 68 -1.20 -29.69 7.78
C ASN A 68 -2.02 -28.44 7.45
N PHE A 69 -1.38 -27.38 6.96
CA PHE A 69 -2.11 -26.13 6.72
C PHE A 69 -3.18 -26.28 5.62
N ASN A 70 -3.06 -27.26 4.72
CA ASN A 70 -4.12 -27.58 3.76
C ASN A 70 -5.38 -28.16 4.41
N THR A 71 -5.24 -28.98 5.47
CA THR A 71 -6.38 -29.49 6.24
C THR A 71 -6.95 -28.45 7.19
N ILE A 72 -6.12 -27.57 7.75
CA ILE A 72 -6.56 -26.45 8.60
C ILE A 72 -7.37 -25.42 7.80
N VAL A 73 -6.90 -25.08 6.59
CA VAL A 73 -7.59 -24.16 5.64
C VAL A 73 -8.46 -24.96 4.65
N SER A 74 -9.07 -26.05 5.11
CA SER A 74 -10.06 -26.80 4.33
C SER A 74 -11.41 -26.05 4.29
N GLY A 75 -12.23 -26.37 3.28
CA GLY A 75 -13.44 -25.60 2.99
C GLY A 75 -13.14 -24.27 2.26
N ASN A 76 -13.80 -23.20 2.69
CA ASN A 76 -13.57 -21.86 2.15
C ASN A 76 -12.25 -21.29 2.71
N ALA A 77 -11.27 -21.04 1.84
CA ALA A 77 -10.00 -20.47 2.28
C ALA A 77 -10.14 -19.06 2.90
N ALA A 78 -11.14 -18.29 2.48
CA ALA A 78 -11.44 -16.98 3.08
C ALA A 78 -12.17 -17.09 4.43
N ALA A 79 -12.73 -18.24 4.77
CA ALA A 79 -13.45 -18.49 6.03
C ALA A 79 -13.18 -19.94 6.50
N PRO A 80 -11.93 -20.25 6.93
CA PRO A 80 -11.51 -21.61 7.21
C PRO A 80 -12.34 -22.19 8.35
N THR A 81 -12.87 -23.40 8.15
CA THR A 81 -13.63 -24.10 9.19
C THR A 81 -12.78 -24.47 10.38
N GLY A 82 -11.45 -24.52 10.21
CA GLY A 82 -10.47 -24.90 11.21
C GLY A 82 -10.43 -26.40 11.50
N VAL A 83 -9.40 -26.82 12.24
CA VAL A 83 -9.24 -28.20 12.73
C VAL A 83 -9.33 -28.21 14.25
N VAL A 84 -10.10 -29.14 14.81
CA VAL A 84 -10.20 -29.34 16.25
C VAL A 84 -9.04 -30.22 16.71
N LEU A 85 -8.29 -29.77 17.72
CA LEU A 85 -7.30 -30.58 18.43
C LEU A 85 -7.82 -30.94 19.84
N PRO A 86 -7.59 -32.18 20.31
CA PRO A 86 -7.82 -32.54 21.70
C PRO A 86 -6.75 -31.89 22.61
N ALA A 87 -6.99 -31.96 23.93
CA ALA A 87 -6.04 -31.47 24.92
C ALA A 87 -4.68 -32.18 24.81
N GLY A 88 -3.60 -31.41 24.98
CA GLY A 88 -2.21 -31.90 24.99
C GLY A 88 -1.20 -30.75 24.87
N ASP A 89 -0.08 -30.89 25.57
CA ASP A 89 0.94 -29.82 25.69
C ASP A 89 2.12 -29.96 24.71
N ASN A 90 2.14 -31.04 23.92
CA ASN A 90 3.29 -31.46 23.09
C ASN A 90 3.04 -31.32 21.58
N TYR A 91 2.24 -30.35 21.14
CA TYR A 91 2.06 -30.09 19.72
C TYR A 91 3.25 -29.32 19.15
N VAL A 92 3.65 -29.64 17.92
CA VAL A 92 4.77 -28.99 17.24
C VAL A 92 4.32 -28.56 15.86
N LEU A 93 4.42 -27.26 15.58
CA LEU A 93 4.44 -26.74 14.23
C LEU A 93 5.82 -27.00 13.63
N GLU A 94 5.89 -27.73 12.52
CA GLU A 94 7.12 -28.06 11.79
C GLU A 94 7.08 -27.53 10.36
N ASN A 95 8.17 -26.92 9.92
CA ASN A 95 8.43 -26.61 8.52
C ASN A 95 9.34 -27.67 7.89
N ARG A 96 8.87 -28.32 6.83
CA ARG A 96 9.52 -29.49 6.22
C ARG A 96 10.20 -29.24 4.88
N GLY A 97 10.37 -27.98 4.46
CA GLY A 97 11.15 -27.70 3.25
C GLY A 97 11.03 -26.31 2.63
N GLU A 98 10.35 -25.36 3.29
CA GLU A 98 10.11 -24.03 2.72
C GLU A 98 11.04 -22.99 3.36
N VAL A 99 11.71 -22.18 2.55
CA VAL A 99 12.57 -21.11 3.09
C VAL A 99 11.69 -19.90 3.41
N ASN A 100 11.66 -19.49 4.67
CA ASN A 100 10.90 -18.33 5.18
C ASN A 100 9.37 -18.36 4.87
N PRO A 101 8.63 -19.39 5.31
CA PRO A 101 7.18 -19.50 5.06
C PRO A 101 6.41 -18.37 5.75
N GLN A 102 5.50 -17.70 5.02
CA GLN A 102 4.75 -16.53 5.49
C GLN A 102 3.33 -16.92 5.93
N PHE A 103 3.14 -17.16 7.22
CA PHE A 103 1.90 -17.69 7.77
C PHE A 103 1.52 -17.06 9.11
N VAL A 104 0.26 -17.23 9.49
CA VAL A 104 -0.22 -17.14 10.88
C VAL A 104 -1.03 -18.38 11.22
N LEU A 105 -0.73 -18.98 12.37
CA LEU A 105 -1.52 -20.04 12.99
C LEU A 105 -2.17 -19.48 14.26
N PHE A 106 -3.50 -19.42 14.28
CA PHE A 106 -4.28 -19.03 15.46
C PHE A 106 -4.86 -20.28 16.14
N ILE A 107 -4.52 -20.46 17.41
CA ILE A 107 -4.97 -21.56 18.26
C ILE A 107 -5.91 -20.94 19.30
N VAL A 108 -7.19 -21.33 19.31
CA VAL A 108 -8.17 -20.78 20.24
C VAL A 108 -8.77 -21.88 21.12
N ASP A 109 -8.67 -21.73 22.44
CA ASP A 109 -9.17 -22.69 23.43
C ASP A 109 -10.70 -22.61 23.55
N SER A 110 -11.36 -23.74 23.79
CA SER A 110 -12.82 -23.88 24.00
C SER A 110 -13.44 -22.93 25.04
N THR A 111 -12.63 -22.36 25.93
CA THR A 111 -13.06 -21.39 26.96
C THR A 111 -12.95 -19.92 26.53
N ALA A 112 -12.43 -19.62 25.34
CA ALA A 112 -12.32 -18.26 24.79
C ALA A 112 -13.68 -17.71 24.31
N GLN A 113 -13.88 -16.40 24.43
CA GLN A 113 -15.16 -15.78 24.05
C GLN A 113 -15.45 -15.81 22.54
N ASN A 114 -14.39 -15.84 21.72
CA ASN A 114 -14.47 -15.99 20.27
C ASN A 114 -14.32 -17.45 19.79
N TYR A 115 -14.31 -18.45 20.70
CA TYR A 115 -14.28 -19.85 20.28
C TYR A 115 -15.53 -20.19 19.46
N GLY A 116 -15.34 -20.82 18.30
CA GLY A 116 -16.44 -21.17 17.39
C GLY A 116 -17.04 -19.99 16.63
N SER A 117 -16.54 -18.75 16.82
CA SER A 117 -16.90 -17.61 15.98
C SER A 117 -16.44 -17.78 14.53
N LEU A 118 -16.97 -16.95 13.62
CA LEU A 118 -16.43 -16.84 12.27
C LEU A 118 -14.96 -16.38 12.35
N VAL A 119 -14.10 -17.13 11.68
CA VAL A 119 -12.73 -16.72 11.40
C VAL A 119 -12.63 -16.42 9.92
N VAL A 120 -12.28 -15.19 9.57
CA VAL A 120 -12.00 -14.77 8.20
C VAL A 120 -10.49 -14.78 8.00
N ALA A 121 -10.02 -15.46 6.96
CA ALA A 121 -8.63 -15.50 6.58
C ALA A 121 -8.47 -14.86 5.19
N PRO A 122 -8.35 -13.52 5.08
CA PRO A 122 -8.16 -12.86 3.80
C PRO A 122 -6.94 -13.42 3.07
N GLN A 123 -7.17 -14.00 1.89
CA GLN A 123 -6.13 -14.60 1.05
C GLN A 123 -5.34 -13.55 0.23
N GLN A 124 -5.75 -12.29 0.28
CA GLN A 124 -5.16 -11.13 -0.39
C GLN A 124 -5.37 -9.90 0.51
N ALA A 125 -4.63 -8.81 0.26
CA ALA A 125 -4.80 -7.52 0.97
C ALA A 125 -6.10 -6.76 0.61
N GLN A 126 -7.11 -7.44 0.07
CA GLN A 126 -8.43 -6.84 -0.18
C GLN A 126 -9.18 -6.67 1.14
N GLY A 127 -9.92 -5.57 1.25
CA GLY A 127 -10.67 -5.24 2.45
C GLY A 127 -11.63 -6.34 2.89
N VAL A 128 -11.63 -6.63 4.18
CA VAL A 128 -12.49 -7.66 4.75
C VAL A 128 -13.91 -7.13 4.92
N ALA A 129 -14.79 -7.58 4.03
CA ALA A 129 -16.24 -7.41 4.12
C ALA A 129 -16.82 -8.58 4.94
N ILE A 130 -17.26 -8.31 6.16
CA ILE A 130 -17.85 -9.34 7.03
C ILE A 130 -19.36 -9.33 6.89
N LYS A 131 -19.91 -10.40 6.31
CA LYS A 131 -21.37 -10.59 6.22
C LYS A 131 -21.83 -11.71 7.16
N ASP A 132 -21.89 -11.39 8.45
CA ASP A 132 -22.25 -12.33 9.52
C ASP A 132 -23.15 -11.64 10.57
N ASN A 133 -23.87 -12.42 11.36
CA ASN A 133 -24.66 -11.98 12.51
C ASN A 133 -24.00 -12.38 13.85
N ALA A 134 -22.87 -13.09 13.82
CA ALA A 134 -22.10 -13.48 14.99
C ALA A 134 -21.59 -12.27 15.77
N ARG A 135 -21.74 -12.30 17.11
CA ARG A 135 -21.25 -11.22 17.99
C ARG A 135 -19.75 -11.00 17.87
N TYR A 136 -18.99 -12.09 17.75
CA TYR A 136 -17.56 -12.04 17.52
C TYR A 136 -17.26 -12.46 16.09
N VAL A 137 -16.34 -11.76 15.44
CA VAL A 137 -15.66 -12.25 14.24
C VAL A 137 -14.17 -12.00 14.40
N THR A 138 -13.37 -13.03 14.14
CA THR A 138 -11.91 -12.95 14.17
C THR A 138 -11.39 -12.86 12.74
N VAL A 139 -10.41 -12.01 12.49
CA VAL A 139 -9.73 -11.91 11.20
C VAL A 139 -8.26 -12.23 11.38
N LEU A 140 -7.74 -13.10 10.52
CA LEU A 140 -6.42 -13.73 10.63
C LEU A 140 -5.62 -13.50 9.34
N SER A 141 -4.47 -12.85 9.41
CA SER A 141 -3.67 -12.55 8.23
C SER A 141 -2.17 -12.39 8.51
N SER A 142 -1.30 -12.93 7.65
CA SER A 142 0.13 -12.60 7.65
C SER A 142 0.49 -11.39 6.79
N PHE A 143 -0.49 -10.60 6.32
CA PHE A 143 -0.22 -9.29 5.70
C PHE A 143 0.02 -8.22 6.78
N ASP A 144 0.85 -7.21 6.49
CA ASP A 144 1.30 -6.21 7.48
C ASP A 144 0.16 -5.39 8.13
N ALA A 145 -0.96 -5.22 7.43
CA ALA A 145 -2.19 -4.63 7.97
C ALA A 145 -3.43 -5.22 7.29
N VAL A 146 -4.55 -5.24 8.01
CA VAL A 146 -5.86 -5.60 7.45
C VAL A 146 -6.79 -4.40 7.53
N GLU A 147 -7.41 -4.10 6.40
CA GLU A 147 -8.39 -3.03 6.26
C GLU A 147 -9.80 -3.61 6.22
N PHE A 148 -10.77 -2.96 6.85
CA PHE A 148 -12.17 -3.39 6.82
C PHE A 148 -12.96 -2.62 5.77
N SER A 149 -13.67 -3.34 4.89
CA SER A 149 -14.52 -2.76 3.83
C SER A 149 -16.00 -2.76 4.18
N GLY A 150 -16.33 -3.13 5.42
CA GLY A 150 -17.67 -3.09 5.96
C GLY A 150 -18.01 -4.33 6.78
N PHE A 151 -19.02 -4.17 7.62
CA PHE A 151 -19.65 -5.21 8.38
C PHE A 151 -21.15 -5.13 8.07
N THR A 152 -21.71 -6.14 7.40
CA THR A 152 -23.08 -6.15 6.90
C THR A 152 -23.86 -7.29 7.54
N GLY A 153 -24.70 -7.02 8.54
CA GLY A 153 -25.30 -8.09 9.33
C GLY A 153 -26.47 -7.64 10.19
N ALA A 154 -27.31 -8.59 10.58
CA ALA A 154 -28.21 -8.41 11.72
C ALA A 154 -27.39 -8.53 13.01
N PHE A 155 -26.64 -7.46 13.28
CA PHE A 155 -25.78 -7.31 14.43
C PHE A 155 -26.58 -7.04 15.71
N PRO A 156 -25.86 -6.56 16.72
CA PRO A 156 -26.31 -5.63 17.74
C PRO A 156 -26.26 -4.12 17.42
N PRO A 157 -27.03 -3.31 18.17
CA PRO A 157 -26.74 -1.94 18.53
C PRO A 157 -25.75 -1.92 19.69
N GLY A 158 -25.38 -0.70 20.04
CA GLY A 158 -24.06 -0.48 20.57
C GLY A 158 -23.06 -0.48 19.43
N TYR A 159 -21.83 -0.18 19.79
CA TYR A 159 -20.82 0.21 18.83
C TYR A 159 -19.82 -0.93 18.64
N PRO A 160 -19.46 -1.26 17.38
CA PRO A 160 -18.44 -2.27 17.13
C PRO A 160 -17.15 -1.85 17.81
N ARG A 161 -16.57 -2.79 18.56
CA ARG A 161 -15.27 -2.64 19.21
C ARG A 161 -14.28 -3.50 18.48
N ILE A 162 -13.17 -2.92 18.07
CA ILE A 162 -12.08 -3.66 17.44
C ILE A 162 -10.96 -3.81 18.44
N TYR A 163 -10.55 -5.05 18.66
CA TYR A 163 -9.40 -5.42 19.46
C TYR A 163 -8.30 -5.90 18.52
N ALA A 164 -7.16 -5.22 18.57
CA ALA A 164 -5.92 -5.73 18.00
C ALA A 164 -5.39 -6.85 18.92
N ALA A 165 -5.06 -8.01 18.38
CA ALA A 165 -4.38 -9.09 19.09
C ALA A 165 -3.10 -9.41 18.30
N GLY A 166 -1.94 -9.02 18.83
CA GLY A 166 -0.67 -9.39 18.23
C GLY A 166 -0.20 -10.76 18.69
N PHE A 167 0.94 -11.20 18.15
CA PHE A 167 1.70 -12.35 18.64
C PHE A 167 2.03 -12.20 20.13
N ASP A 168 2.23 -10.95 20.55
CA ASP A 168 2.74 -10.58 21.87
C ASP A 168 1.77 -9.78 22.75
N ALA A 169 0.51 -10.19 22.91
CA ALA A 169 -0.43 -9.49 23.80
C ALA A 169 -0.36 -9.90 25.28
N ALA A 170 -0.70 -8.94 26.15
CA ALA A 170 -0.87 -9.15 27.59
C ALA A 170 -2.24 -9.80 27.92
N THR A 171 -2.47 -10.09 29.20
CA THR A 171 -3.73 -10.71 29.66
C THR A 171 -4.97 -9.84 29.43
N ASP A 172 -6.09 -10.49 29.09
CA ASP A 172 -7.40 -9.91 28.74
C ASP A 172 -7.86 -8.73 29.61
N ALA A 173 -7.53 -8.75 30.91
CA ALA A 173 -7.96 -7.76 31.90
C ALA A 173 -7.38 -6.34 31.70
N GLN A 174 -6.33 -6.19 30.88
CA GLN A 174 -5.69 -4.90 30.56
C GLN A 174 -5.96 -4.45 29.11
N CYS A 175 -6.78 -5.21 28.36
CA CYS A 175 -7.09 -4.96 26.97
C CYS A 175 -8.18 -3.89 26.81
N ARG A 176 -7.92 -2.94 25.91
CA ARG A 176 -8.81 -1.88 25.48
C ARG A 176 -8.98 -1.97 23.96
N PRO A 177 -10.14 -1.59 23.42
CA PRO A 177 -10.30 -1.53 21.97
C PRO A 177 -9.34 -0.50 21.36
N VAL A 178 -8.85 -0.78 20.15
CA VAL A 178 -8.14 0.21 19.31
C VAL A 178 -9.11 1.19 18.68
N TYR A 179 -10.33 0.73 18.41
CA TYR A 179 -11.42 1.55 17.88
C TYR A 179 -12.71 1.25 18.64
N GLN A 180 -13.41 2.31 19.05
CA GLN A 180 -14.77 2.24 19.54
C GLN A 180 -15.58 3.37 18.91
N ALA A 181 -16.55 3.02 18.06
CA ALA A 181 -17.41 4.03 17.45
C ALA A 181 -18.21 4.80 18.51
N ARG A 182 -18.46 6.09 18.27
CA ARG A 182 -19.25 6.95 19.16
C ARG A 182 -20.74 7.01 18.81
N SER A 183 -21.09 6.69 17.56
CA SER A 183 -22.46 6.64 17.04
C SER A 183 -22.55 5.62 15.90
N GLN A 184 -23.77 5.26 15.49
CA GLN A 184 -23.97 4.42 14.30
C GLN A 184 -23.41 5.10 13.05
N ARG A 185 -23.65 6.41 12.87
CA ARG A 185 -23.10 7.22 11.76
C ARG A 185 -21.57 7.21 11.74
N ALA A 186 -20.94 7.32 12.92
CA ALA A 186 -19.49 7.21 13.04
C ALA A 186 -19.03 5.79 12.68
N ALA A 187 -19.68 4.73 13.19
CA ALA A 187 -19.33 3.35 12.83
C ALA A 187 -19.43 3.12 11.31
N GLU A 188 -20.56 3.50 10.71
CA GLU A 188 -20.88 3.36 9.29
C GLU A 188 -19.85 4.01 8.36
N LYS A 189 -19.24 5.11 8.78
CA LYS A 189 -18.33 5.88 7.94
C LYS A 189 -16.87 5.90 8.42
N SER A 190 -16.61 5.40 9.63
CA SER A 190 -15.27 5.21 10.16
C SER A 190 -14.47 4.25 9.31
N TRP A 191 -13.15 4.33 9.44
CA TRP A 191 -12.32 3.28 8.89
C TRP A 191 -11.10 2.96 9.74
N PRO A 192 -11.19 1.85 10.49
CA PRO A 192 -10.05 1.32 11.21
C PRO A 192 -9.16 0.53 10.25
N VAL A 193 -7.93 1.00 10.04
CA VAL A 193 -6.81 0.17 9.61
C VAL A 193 -5.98 -0.16 10.84
N VAL A 194 -5.72 -1.44 11.05
CA VAL A 194 -5.03 -1.91 12.26
C VAL A 194 -3.89 -2.84 11.84
N PRO A 195 -2.62 -2.44 12.06
CA PRO A 195 -1.44 -3.21 11.65
C PRO A 195 -1.16 -4.34 12.64
N THR A 196 -1.95 -5.40 12.55
CA THR A 196 -1.80 -6.62 13.35
C THR A 196 -2.37 -7.83 12.60
N ALA A 197 -1.83 -9.00 12.89
CA ALA A 197 -2.21 -10.25 12.23
C ALA A 197 -3.51 -10.89 12.75
N VAL A 198 -3.91 -10.59 13.98
CA VAL A 198 -5.17 -11.08 14.54
C VAL A 198 -6.02 -9.89 15.01
N LEU A 199 -7.22 -9.79 14.46
CA LEU A 199 -8.20 -8.78 14.83
C LEU A 199 -9.45 -9.48 15.33
N THR A 200 -9.95 -9.09 16.50
CA THR A 200 -11.25 -9.57 16.99
C THR A 200 -12.20 -8.39 17.07
N ILE A 201 -13.38 -8.55 16.48
CA ILE A 201 -14.44 -7.54 16.51
C ILE A 201 -15.55 -8.05 17.42
N ASP A 202 -15.96 -7.24 18.39
CA ASP A 202 -17.18 -7.45 19.20
C ASP A 202 -18.24 -6.45 18.75
N PHE A 203 -19.36 -6.96 18.23
CA PHE A 203 -20.43 -6.13 17.70
C PHE A 203 -21.44 -5.61 18.76
N GLY A 204 -21.52 -6.17 19.99
CA GLY A 204 -22.46 -5.72 21.06
C GLY A 204 -23.58 -6.70 21.48
N PHE A 205 -24.82 -6.23 21.79
CA PHE A 205 -26.04 -7.04 22.11
C PHE A 205 -27.38 -6.72 21.33
N MET A 206 -27.74 -7.53 20.30
CA MET A 206 -29.05 -7.68 19.55
C MET A 206 -29.80 -6.48 18.89
N GLY A 207 -29.74 -6.30 17.54
CA GLY A 207 -30.45 -5.25 16.76
C GLY A 207 -29.76 -4.82 15.44
N ALA A 208 -30.53 -4.58 14.37
CA ALA A 208 -30.03 -4.58 12.98
C ALA A 208 -29.34 -3.27 12.51
N HIS A 209 -28.13 -3.38 11.96
CA HIS A 209 -27.32 -2.26 11.44
C HIS A 209 -26.49 -2.65 10.21
N THR A 210 -26.25 -1.71 9.30
CA THR A 210 -25.37 -1.93 8.13
C THR A 210 -24.17 -1.00 8.25
N VAL A 211 -23.01 -1.54 8.66
CA VAL A 211 -21.76 -0.76 8.72
C VAL A 211 -21.05 -0.85 7.37
N SER A 212 -21.11 0.20 6.56
CA SER A 212 -20.57 0.19 5.20
C SER A 212 -19.38 1.13 5.07
N VAL A 213 -18.21 0.67 5.51
CA VAL A 213 -16.94 1.39 5.29
C VAL A 213 -16.73 1.53 3.78
N ASN A 214 -16.84 2.75 3.25
CA ASN A 214 -16.76 3.01 1.81
C ASN A 214 -15.29 2.97 1.34
N GLN A 215 -14.73 1.76 1.38
CA GLN A 215 -13.33 1.47 1.27
C GLN A 215 -12.86 1.58 -0.18
N VAL A 216 -12.11 2.62 -0.49
CA VAL A 216 -11.67 2.83 -1.86
C VAL A 216 -10.24 3.37 -1.84
N LYS A 217 -9.27 2.51 -2.22
CA LYS A 217 -7.82 2.78 -2.30
C LYS A 217 -7.23 3.60 -1.14
N ALA A 218 -6.60 2.91 -0.17
CA ALA A 218 -5.98 3.39 1.08
C ALA A 218 -4.97 4.58 1.04
N SER A 219 -5.14 5.59 0.18
CA SER A 219 -4.22 6.71 -0.07
C SER A 219 -4.85 8.12 -0.03
N ASP A 220 -6.15 8.33 -0.25
CA ASP A 220 -6.79 9.66 -0.07
C ASP A 220 -8.03 9.65 0.85
N ARG A 221 -7.82 9.93 2.13
CA ARG A 221 -8.83 9.91 3.19
C ARG A 221 -9.76 11.09 3.02
N PRO A 222 -11.08 10.89 2.82
CA PRO A 222 -12.02 11.95 3.01
C PRO A 222 -11.96 12.21 4.50
N MET A 223 -11.20 13.22 4.90
CA MET A 223 -11.24 13.76 6.24
C MET A 223 -12.42 14.72 6.23
N ALA A 224 -13.60 14.18 6.49
CA ALA A 224 -14.88 14.87 6.43
C ALA A 224 -15.65 14.71 7.75
N ALA A 225 -16.67 15.53 7.95
CA ALA A 225 -17.42 15.53 9.19
C ALA A 225 -18.33 14.29 9.35
N GLY A 226 -18.34 13.74 10.57
CA GLY A 226 -19.05 12.49 10.93
C GLY A 226 -18.25 11.21 10.66
N LEU A 227 -16.91 11.29 10.63
CA LEU A 227 -16.00 10.14 10.47
C LEU A 227 -15.10 9.99 11.70
N SER A 228 -14.48 8.81 11.82
CA SER A 228 -13.46 8.49 12.82
C SER A 228 -12.22 7.92 12.15
N VAL A 229 -11.04 8.30 12.65
CA VAL A 229 -9.74 7.77 12.23
C VAL A 229 -8.97 7.26 13.44
N VAL A 230 -8.33 6.11 13.32
CA VAL A 230 -7.59 5.48 14.42
C VAL A 230 -6.12 5.32 14.08
N TYR A 231 -5.29 5.93 14.91
CA TYR A 231 -3.84 5.96 14.82
C TYR A 231 -3.17 5.02 15.83
N THR A 232 -2.98 3.75 15.46
CA THR A 232 -2.32 2.74 16.30
C THR A 232 -0.82 2.67 16.08
N SER A 233 -0.08 2.29 17.12
CA SER A 233 1.33 1.99 16.94
C SER A 233 1.51 0.60 16.36
N PRO A 234 2.56 0.43 15.56
CA PRO A 234 3.21 -0.85 15.36
C PRO A 234 3.49 -1.52 16.72
N GLY A 235 2.98 -2.74 16.90
CA GLY A 235 3.02 -3.45 18.18
C GLY A 235 1.93 -3.08 19.19
N TYR A 236 0.96 -2.20 18.87
CA TYR A 236 -0.17 -1.95 19.78
C TYR A 236 -1.19 -3.08 19.70
N VAL A 237 -1.16 -3.94 20.72
CA VAL A 237 -1.95 -5.18 20.82
C VAL A 237 -3.24 -5.02 21.65
N GLY A 238 -3.82 -3.81 21.68
CA GLY A 238 -5.00 -3.49 22.51
C GLY A 238 -4.73 -3.44 24.03
N CYS A 239 -3.78 -4.23 24.52
CA CYS A 239 -3.52 -4.47 25.93
C CYS A 239 -2.32 -3.67 26.43
N SER A 240 -2.60 -2.57 27.12
CA SER A 240 -1.56 -1.71 27.71
C SER A 240 -1.09 -2.27 29.05
N ALA A 241 -0.14 -3.22 29.03
CA ALA A 241 0.98 -3.36 30.00
C ALA A 241 1.68 -4.73 29.93
N ALA A 242 2.86 -4.78 29.31
CA ALA A 242 3.94 -5.66 29.73
C ALA A 242 5.29 -5.09 29.28
N ALA A 243 6.20 -4.86 30.23
CA ALA A 243 7.58 -4.50 29.88
C ALA A 243 8.34 -5.78 29.47
N GLY A 244 9.12 -5.71 28.39
CA GLY A 244 9.93 -6.84 27.89
C GLY A 244 9.32 -7.65 26.75
N GLN A 245 8.15 -7.27 26.23
CA GLN A 245 7.63 -7.79 24.95
C GLN A 245 8.28 -7.01 23.79
N ASN A 246 9.00 -7.72 22.91
CA ASN A 246 9.79 -7.14 21.82
C ASN A 246 8.98 -7.16 20.52
N TYR A 247 8.07 -6.19 20.35
CA TYR A 247 7.24 -6.13 19.14
C TYR A 247 8.07 -5.80 17.89
N TYR A 248 8.34 -6.82 17.07
CA TYR A 248 8.78 -6.60 15.69
C TYR A 248 7.58 -6.21 14.82
N SER A 249 7.67 -5.05 14.19
CA SER A 249 6.78 -4.64 13.10
C SER A 249 7.58 -3.72 12.18
N ASN A 250 7.40 -3.91 10.88
CA ASN A 250 8.13 -3.20 9.84
C ASN A 250 7.80 -1.70 9.81
N VAL A 251 6.65 -1.31 10.35
CA VAL A 251 6.28 0.09 10.49
C VAL A 251 7.04 0.66 11.70
N ASN A 252 7.92 1.59 11.41
CA ASN A 252 8.73 2.34 12.37
C ASN A 252 8.67 3.84 12.08
N ARG A 253 7.74 4.29 11.23
CA ARG A 253 7.63 5.67 10.76
C ARG A 253 6.27 5.90 10.14
N LEU A 254 5.93 7.18 10.08
CA LEU A 254 4.62 7.71 10.29
C LEU A 254 4.73 9.22 10.17
N ALA A 255 3.98 9.77 9.24
CA ALA A 255 3.94 11.19 8.95
C ALA A 255 2.61 11.43 8.26
N GLU A 256 1.65 11.85 9.05
CA GLU A 256 0.28 12.11 8.67
C GLU A 256 0.08 13.62 8.73
N ALA A 257 -0.44 14.21 7.66
CA ALA A 257 -0.85 15.60 7.64
C ALA A 257 -2.06 15.72 6.71
N PHE A 258 -3.12 16.34 7.21
CA PHE A 258 -4.38 16.47 6.50
C PHE A 258 -5.11 17.74 6.94
N THR A 259 -5.91 18.30 6.05
CA THR A 259 -6.85 19.36 6.39
C THR A 259 -8.26 18.79 6.34
N LEU A 260 -8.98 18.94 7.45
CA LEU A 260 -10.38 18.57 7.64
C LEU A 260 -11.24 19.82 7.49
N LEU A 261 -12.39 19.68 6.81
CA LEU A 261 -13.51 20.61 6.92
C LEU A 261 -14.58 19.98 7.81
N GLY A 262 -14.88 20.62 8.94
CA GLY A 262 -15.75 20.12 9.98
C GLY A 262 -15.82 21.13 11.12
N ASP A 263 -16.85 21.04 11.95
CA ASP A 263 -17.14 22.05 12.98
C ASP A 263 -16.52 21.70 14.35
N SER A 264 -16.13 20.43 14.54
CA SER A 264 -15.39 19.99 15.73
C SER A 264 -14.44 18.82 15.43
N LEU A 265 -13.39 18.71 16.25
CA LEU A 265 -12.43 17.62 16.28
C LEU A 265 -12.23 17.18 17.74
N ASP A 266 -12.55 15.93 18.03
CA ASP A 266 -12.18 15.26 19.27
C ASP A 266 -10.99 14.33 19.05
N ILE A 267 -10.13 14.23 20.06
CA ILE A 267 -8.97 13.35 20.09
C ILE A 267 -8.99 12.56 21.40
N ASP A 268 -8.93 11.23 21.32
CA ASP A 268 -8.77 10.30 22.45
C ASP A 268 -7.56 9.40 22.20
N GLY A 269 -6.55 9.45 23.07
CA GLY A 269 -5.29 8.74 22.91
C GLY A 269 -4.81 8.01 24.15
N LEU A 270 -4.10 6.91 23.94
CA LEU A 270 -3.36 6.14 24.94
C LEU A 270 -1.94 5.91 24.42
N TYR A 271 -0.93 6.05 25.26
CA TYR A 271 0.46 5.83 24.88
C TYR A 271 1.28 5.28 26.04
N ASN A 272 2.30 4.47 25.74
CA ASN A 272 3.12 3.73 26.70
C ASN A 272 4.59 3.65 26.25
N ASN A 273 5.51 3.89 27.19
CA ASN A 273 6.97 3.78 27.01
C ASN A 273 7.52 4.61 25.85
N ILE A 274 6.77 5.64 25.47
CA ILE A 274 7.21 6.79 24.71
C ILE A 274 8.19 7.54 25.63
N ALA A 275 9.31 8.10 25.17
CA ALA A 275 10.14 8.96 26.03
C ALA A 275 10.08 10.45 25.55
N PRO A 276 10.77 11.46 26.12
CA PRO A 276 10.55 12.91 25.78
C PRO A 276 11.36 13.72 24.71
N GLY A 277 12.05 13.13 23.71
CA GLY A 277 13.03 13.81 22.83
C GLY A 277 12.70 13.91 21.34
N GLU A 278 12.31 12.78 20.76
CA GLU A 278 11.49 12.66 19.57
C GLU A 278 10.09 12.15 20.01
N PRO A 279 9.23 13.03 20.53
CA PRO A 279 7.97 12.77 21.25
C PRO A 279 6.74 12.74 20.34
N ILE A 280 5.54 12.32 20.80
CA ILE A 280 4.26 12.33 20.02
C ILE A 280 3.93 13.73 19.52
N GLN A 281 4.43 14.08 18.32
CA GLN A 281 4.17 15.35 17.65
C GLN A 281 2.78 15.30 17.01
N LEU A 282 1.80 15.84 17.74
CA LEU A 282 0.46 16.15 17.27
C LEU A 282 0.36 17.68 17.10
N ASN A 283 0.08 18.14 15.90
CA ASN A 283 -0.28 19.52 15.59
C ASN A 283 -1.74 19.60 15.19
N VAL A 284 -2.49 20.58 15.71
CA VAL A 284 -3.84 20.91 15.25
C VAL A 284 -3.91 22.42 15.01
N ASN A 285 -4.08 22.81 13.75
CA ASN A 285 -3.89 24.18 13.28
C ASN A 285 -2.50 24.72 13.68
N ASN A 286 -2.44 25.56 14.70
CA ASN A 286 -1.21 26.13 15.24
C ASN A 286 -0.80 25.56 16.61
N ASP A 287 -1.62 24.67 17.19
CA ASP A 287 -1.40 24.07 18.51
C ASP A 287 -0.55 22.80 18.40
N LYS A 288 0.72 22.90 18.80
CA LYS A 288 1.73 21.85 18.71
C LYS A 288 1.95 21.19 20.06
N VAL A 289 1.67 19.89 20.12
CA VAL A 289 1.74 19.06 21.31
C VAL A 289 2.75 17.94 21.08
N ALA A 290 3.60 17.71 22.08
CA ALA A 290 4.63 16.68 22.10
C ALA A 290 4.37 15.76 23.31
N LEU A 291 3.80 14.56 23.10
CA LEU A 291 3.45 13.65 24.21
C LEU A 291 4.51 12.58 24.47
N THR A 292 4.74 12.28 25.75
CA THR A 292 5.94 11.58 26.23
C THR A 292 5.62 10.79 27.50
N GLY A 293 6.17 9.59 27.66
CA GLY A 293 5.96 8.73 28.82
C GLY A 293 4.92 7.63 28.60
N SER A 294 4.09 7.39 29.61
CA SER A 294 2.94 6.49 29.54
C SER A 294 1.71 7.19 30.15
N SER A 295 0.70 7.49 29.34
CA SER A 295 -0.52 8.19 29.79
C SER A 295 -1.68 8.06 28.79
N ALA A 296 -2.80 8.71 29.12
CA ALA A 296 -3.83 9.08 28.16
C ALA A 296 -3.67 10.54 27.72
N TYR A 297 -4.26 10.89 26.58
CA TYR A 297 -4.41 12.26 26.10
C TYR A 297 -5.82 12.44 25.54
N THR A 298 -6.54 13.48 25.94
CA THR A 298 -7.85 13.80 25.37
C THR A 298 -7.96 15.30 25.10
N LYS A 299 -8.54 15.70 23.97
CA LYS A 299 -8.76 17.13 23.64
C LYS A 299 -9.88 17.33 22.62
N HIS A 300 -10.63 18.41 22.81
CA HIS A 300 -11.68 18.89 21.91
C HIS A 300 -11.24 20.21 21.26
N TYR A 301 -11.50 20.38 19.97
CA TYR A 301 -11.28 21.60 19.21
C TYR A 301 -12.56 21.99 18.45
N VAL A 302 -12.82 23.30 18.36
CA VAL A 302 -13.93 23.90 17.60
C VAL A 302 -13.35 24.93 16.64
N ASP A 303 -13.57 24.73 15.35
CA ASP A 303 -13.16 25.55 14.22
C ASP A 303 -14.02 25.13 13.03
N LYS A 304 -13.93 25.78 11.86
CA LYS A 304 -14.54 25.31 10.61
C LYS A 304 -13.57 24.47 9.77
N SER A 305 -12.28 24.51 10.11
CA SER A 305 -11.26 23.66 9.50
C SER A 305 -10.15 23.32 10.49
N PHE A 306 -9.63 22.10 10.38
CA PHE A 306 -8.53 21.61 11.18
C PHE A 306 -7.41 21.07 10.27
N SER A 307 -6.28 21.77 10.22
CA SER A 307 -5.02 21.24 9.69
C SER A 307 -4.35 20.41 10.78
N VAL A 308 -4.54 19.10 10.72
CA VAL A 308 -3.99 18.16 11.69
C VAL A 308 -2.73 17.53 11.11
N ALA A 309 -1.65 17.50 11.88
CA ALA A 309 -0.46 16.74 11.56
C ALA A 309 0.00 15.88 12.74
N LEU A 310 0.57 14.73 12.44
CA LEU A 310 0.78 13.63 13.36
C LEU A 310 2.00 12.83 12.82
N SER A 311 3.22 13.00 13.36
CA SER A 311 4.45 12.26 12.93
C SER A 311 5.13 11.32 13.97
N TRP A 312 5.98 10.35 13.54
CA TRP A 312 6.80 9.39 14.36
C TRP A 312 8.01 8.86 13.60
N VAL A 313 8.91 8.26 14.36
CA VAL A 313 9.98 7.36 13.89
C VAL A 313 9.90 6.09 14.76
N ARG A 314 10.89 5.20 14.95
CA ARG A 314 10.91 4.22 16.07
C ARG A 314 12.34 3.95 16.48
N GLN A 315 12.65 4.15 17.76
CA GLN A 315 13.98 3.94 18.35
C GLN A 315 13.92 2.98 19.55
N THR A 316 12.94 3.12 20.46
CA THR A 316 12.68 2.15 21.55
C THR A 316 11.69 1.04 21.15
N PRO A 317 12.07 -0.27 21.24
CA PRO A 317 11.16 -1.38 20.95
C PRO A 317 9.93 -1.50 21.87
N ALA A 318 9.95 -0.92 23.08
CA ALA A 318 8.82 -0.97 24.01
C ALA A 318 7.74 0.11 23.77
N ALA A 319 8.02 1.11 22.92
CA ALA A 319 7.14 2.25 22.67
C ALA A 319 5.89 1.86 21.88
N ASN A 320 4.70 2.17 22.39
CA ASN A 320 3.41 1.92 21.72
C ASN A 320 2.32 2.94 22.08
N PHE A 321 1.28 3.05 21.26
CA PHE A 321 0.15 3.98 21.44
C PHE A 321 -1.08 3.60 20.59
N ALA A 322 -2.22 4.24 20.85
CA ALA A 322 -3.37 4.32 19.95
C ALA A 322 -4.08 5.68 20.13
N PHE A 323 -4.40 6.38 19.04
CA PHE A 323 -5.09 7.68 19.02
C PHE A 323 -6.31 7.64 18.10
N GLN A 324 -7.51 7.72 18.65
CA GLN A 324 -8.74 7.93 17.89
C GLN A 324 -8.98 9.45 17.71
N LEU A 325 -9.26 9.86 16.48
CA LEU A 325 -9.68 11.21 16.11
C LEU A 325 -11.11 11.12 15.54
N ASP A 326 -12.04 11.87 16.12
CA ASP A 326 -13.47 11.87 15.76
C ASP A 326 -13.89 13.27 15.27
N PHE A 327 -14.59 13.35 14.13
CA PHE A 327 -14.90 14.61 13.46
C PHE A 327 -16.40 14.92 13.49
N GLY A 328 -16.80 16.14 13.87
CA GLY A 328 -18.21 16.54 14.04
C GLY A 328 -18.73 17.62 13.09
N THR A 329 -20.07 17.76 13.04
CA THR A 329 -20.79 18.88 12.39
C THR A 329 -21.54 19.71 13.45
N SER A 330 -21.68 21.01 13.21
CA SER A 330 -22.36 22.00 14.07
C SER A 330 -23.84 21.71 14.28
N SER A 331 -24.43 20.85 13.45
CA SER A 331 -25.80 20.41 13.52
C SER A 331 -25.99 18.99 14.10
N ASP A 332 -24.95 18.35 14.66
CA ASP A 332 -25.12 17.03 15.31
C ASP A 332 -25.69 17.24 16.73
N PRO A 333 -27.00 17.03 16.96
CA PRO A 333 -27.64 17.46 18.19
C PRO A 333 -27.39 16.38 19.25
N ASN A 334 -26.59 16.75 20.25
CA ASN A 334 -26.03 15.86 21.27
C ASN A 334 -24.94 14.93 20.71
N VAL A 335 -23.69 15.36 20.84
CA VAL A 335 -22.66 14.42 21.30
C VAL A 335 -23.10 14.02 22.72
N PRO A 336 -23.49 12.75 22.99
CA PRO A 336 -23.66 12.32 24.36
C PRO A 336 -22.27 12.35 24.98
N GLU A 337 -22.11 13.01 26.12
CA GLU A 337 -20.87 12.92 26.90
C GLU A 337 -20.66 11.46 27.33
N THR A 338 -19.97 10.68 26.51
CA THR A 338 -19.47 9.35 26.88
C THR A 338 -18.27 9.52 27.79
N THR A 339 -18.53 10.03 29.01
CA THR A 339 -17.57 10.07 30.11
C THR A 339 -17.15 8.66 30.48
N THR A 340 -16.19 8.11 29.73
CA THR A 340 -15.48 6.88 30.07
C THR A 340 -14.53 7.21 31.21
N LYS A 341 -15.11 7.39 32.40
CA LYS A 341 -14.42 7.72 33.64
C LYS A 341 -13.58 6.53 34.05
N ILE A 342 -12.32 6.49 33.60
CA ILE A 342 -11.35 5.46 33.96
C ILE A 342 -11.04 5.61 35.45
N GLY A 343 -11.75 4.84 36.26
CA GLY A 343 -11.52 4.77 37.69
C GLY A 343 -10.16 4.12 37.98
N ARG A 344 -9.32 4.85 38.71
CA ARG A 344 -8.12 4.41 39.45
C ARG A 344 -6.88 4.06 38.61
N SER A 345 -5.93 5.00 38.63
CA SER A 345 -4.51 4.68 38.59
C SER A 345 -4.11 3.75 39.74
N LEU A 346 -3.36 2.69 39.45
CA LEU A 346 -2.60 1.96 40.47
C LEU A 346 -1.10 2.15 40.18
N SER A 347 -0.43 2.96 40.99
CA SER A 347 1.00 3.21 40.89
C SER A 347 1.78 2.03 41.49
N VAL A 348 2.65 1.40 40.70
CA VAL A 348 3.67 0.46 41.20
C VAL A 348 5.04 1.00 40.80
N LEU A 349 5.88 1.31 41.80
CA LEU A 349 7.26 1.73 41.57
C LEU A 349 8.12 0.55 41.10
N THR A 350 8.94 0.76 40.08
CA THR A 350 10.04 -0.13 39.70
C THR A 350 11.35 0.65 39.52
N SER A 351 11.80 1.31 40.59
CA SER A 351 13.07 2.04 40.67
C SER A 351 14.08 1.35 41.61
N LEU A 352 14.56 0.15 41.25
CA LEU A 352 15.62 -0.54 42.00
C LEU A 352 16.49 -1.52 41.18
N ALA A 353 17.12 -1.07 40.09
CA ALA A 353 18.00 -1.95 39.29
C ALA A 353 19.23 -1.31 38.60
N PHE A 354 19.56 -0.04 38.84
CA PHE A 354 20.52 0.71 37.99
C PHE A 354 21.89 1.07 38.60
N VAL A 355 22.31 0.43 39.70
CA VAL A 355 23.50 0.87 40.49
C VAL A 355 24.80 0.08 40.19
N ILE A 356 24.77 -1.07 39.49
CA ILE A 356 25.91 -2.03 39.54
C ILE A 356 26.80 -2.09 38.27
N MET A 357 26.36 -1.69 37.07
CA MET A 357 27.14 -1.91 35.83
C MET A 357 27.86 -0.68 35.24
N ALA A 358 28.58 0.07 36.07
CA ALA A 358 29.46 1.16 35.65
C ALA A 358 30.96 0.84 35.87
N ARG A 359 31.49 -0.26 35.30
CA ARG A 359 32.94 -0.60 35.35
C ARG A 359 33.41 -1.67 34.33
N ALA A 360 33.29 -1.42 33.02
CA ALA A 360 34.00 -2.21 31.98
C ALA A 360 34.30 -1.40 30.70
N THR A 361 35.58 -1.19 30.42
CA THR A 361 36.16 -0.18 29.52
C THR A 361 36.25 -0.53 28.02
N ARG A 362 35.79 0.42 27.19
CA ARG A 362 36.49 1.04 26.03
C ARG A 362 36.92 0.25 24.77
N MET A 363 36.88 -1.08 24.66
CA MET A 363 37.53 -1.77 23.51
C MET A 363 36.64 -2.21 22.32
N PHE A 364 35.37 -1.81 22.24
CA PHE A 364 34.41 -2.34 21.23
C PHE A 364 34.01 -1.39 20.08
N LYS A 365 34.40 -0.11 20.11
CA LYS A 365 33.82 0.90 19.19
C LYS A 365 34.39 0.95 17.76
N LEU A 366 35.52 0.29 17.46
CA LEU A 366 36.18 0.44 16.15
C LEU A 366 35.76 -0.59 15.08
N VAL A 367 35.23 -1.74 15.47
CA VAL A 367 34.94 -2.86 14.55
C VAL A 367 33.58 -2.74 13.87
N PHE A 368 32.63 -2.00 14.46
CA PHE A 368 31.24 -1.92 13.99
C PHE A 368 31.03 -1.02 12.75
N ILE A 369 32.04 -0.24 12.35
CA ILE A 369 31.91 0.81 11.32
C ILE A 369 32.21 0.27 9.90
N PHE A 370 32.82 -0.92 9.77
CA PHE A 370 33.26 -1.48 8.47
C PHE A 370 32.31 -2.54 7.88
N GLY A 371 31.13 -2.76 8.49
CA GLY A 371 30.24 -3.89 8.22
C GLY A 371 28.99 -3.62 7.37
N VAL A 372 28.91 -2.49 6.65
CA VAL A 372 27.74 -2.13 5.82
C VAL A 372 28.07 -2.32 4.34
N SER A 373 27.71 -3.49 3.80
CA SER A 373 27.79 -3.77 2.36
C SER A 373 26.52 -3.33 1.64
N ILE A 374 26.66 -2.64 0.51
CA ILE A 374 25.56 -2.08 -0.27
C ILE A 374 24.98 -3.16 -1.20
N SER A 375 23.71 -3.54 -0.98
CA SER A 375 22.96 -4.38 -1.91
C SER A 375 22.16 -3.50 -2.88
N VAL A 376 22.51 -3.52 -4.17
CA VAL A 376 21.77 -2.81 -5.21
C VAL A 376 20.52 -3.62 -5.58
N VAL A 377 19.34 -3.14 -5.19
CA VAL A 377 18.06 -3.80 -5.50
C VAL A 377 17.60 -3.41 -6.90
N VAL A 378 17.86 -4.30 -7.87
CA VAL A 378 17.28 -4.26 -9.22
C VAL A 378 15.78 -4.60 -9.11
N SER A 379 14.91 -3.78 -9.71
CA SER A 379 13.46 -3.79 -9.44
C SER A 379 12.65 -3.93 -10.75
N ARG A 380 11.68 -4.85 -10.81
CA ARG A 380 10.87 -5.20 -12.01
C ARG A 380 9.40 -4.77 -11.90
N VAL A 381 8.73 -4.49 -13.02
CA VAL A 381 7.27 -4.33 -13.10
C VAL A 381 6.55 -5.68 -13.26
N THR A 382 5.88 -6.16 -12.21
CA THR A 382 5.10 -7.42 -12.23
C THR A 382 3.66 -7.22 -11.78
N PHE A 383 2.71 -7.71 -12.57
CA PHE A 383 1.29 -7.82 -12.23
C PHE A 383 0.95 -9.24 -11.75
N ALA A 384 -0.29 -9.45 -11.30
CA ALA A 384 -0.74 -10.73 -10.75
C ALA A 384 -0.55 -11.93 -11.71
N LYS A 385 -0.74 -11.71 -13.02
CA LYS A 385 -0.63 -12.71 -14.08
C LYS A 385 0.03 -12.19 -15.37
N SER A 386 0.74 -11.08 -15.28
CA SER A 386 1.57 -10.61 -16.39
C SER A 386 2.81 -9.90 -15.88
N GLU A 387 3.91 -9.92 -16.65
CA GLU A 387 5.17 -9.29 -16.28
C GLU A 387 5.68 -8.47 -17.45
N VAL A 388 6.19 -7.26 -17.18
CA VAL A 388 6.94 -6.46 -18.16
C VAL A 388 8.39 -6.43 -17.71
N LEU A 389 9.29 -6.88 -18.58
CA LEU A 389 10.73 -6.89 -18.36
C LEU A 389 11.38 -5.91 -19.34
N ASP A 390 12.44 -5.24 -18.90
CA ASP A 390 13.24 -4.30 -19.71
C ASP A 390 14.75 -4.41 -19.45
N ASP A 391 15.54 -3.43 -19.90
CA ASP A 391 17.00 -3.43 -19.75
C ASP A 391 17.49 -3.50 -18.30
N VAL A 392 16.69 -3.06 -17.32
CA VAL A 392 16.98 -3.18 -15.89
C VAL A 392 17.13 -4.64 -15.49
N ASP A 393 16.26 -5.52 -16.00
CA ASP A 393 16.21 -6.95 -15.65
C ASP A 393 17.46 -7.73 -16.11
N LEU A 394 18.15 -7.28 -17.16
CA LEU A 394 19.39 -7.88 -17.67
C LEU A 394 20.63 -7.03 -17.36
N LYS A 395 20.51 -6.00 -16.51
CA LYS A 395 21.65 -5.17 -16.11
C LYS A 395 22.57 -5.92 -15.16
N GLY A 396 23.83 -6.08 -15.55
CA GLY A 396 24.81 -6.86 -14.77
C GLY A 396 24.52 -8.36 -14.64
N THR A 397 23.54 -8.90 -15.38
CA THR A 397 23.23 -10.34 -15.42
C THR A 397 23.04 -10.80 -16.88
N THR A 398 23.10 -12.11 -17.14
CA THR A 398 22.83 -12.66 -18.48
C THR A 398 21.45 -13.28 -18.61
N THR A 399 20.65 -13.32 -17.54
CA THR A 399 19.37 -14.03 -17.49
C THR A 399 18.35 -13.38 -16.55
N ALA A 400 17.12 -13.21 -17.03
CA ALA A 400 15.98 -12.72 -16.26
C ALA A 400 14.81 -13.70 -16.38
N SER A 401 14.52 -14.44 -15.30
CA SER A 401 13.33 -15.32 -15.20
C SER A 401 12.04 -14.54 -15.42
N PHE A 402 10.99 -15.15 -15.96
CA PHE A 402 9.63 -14.57 -15.99
C PHE A 402 8.56 -15.65 -15.77
N ARG A 403 7.38 -15.25 -15.30
CA ARG A 403 6.28 -16.18 -14.97
C ARG A 403 5.53 -16.68 -16.20
N CYS A 404 5.27 -17.99 -16.22
CA CYS A 404 4.52 -18.69 -17.26
C CYS A 404 4.03 -20.06 -16.74
N SER A 405 3.63 -20.14 -15.47
CA SER A 405 3.41 -21.41 -14.76
C SER A 405 2.25 -22.24 -15.31
N VAL A 406 1.16 -21.61 -15.75
CA VAL A 406 0.01 -22.27 -16.42
C VAL A 406 0.00 -22.08 -17.95
N GLY A 407 1.13 -21.63 -18.50
CA GLY A 407 1.29 -21.21 -19.89
C GLY A 407 1.00 -19.72 -20.05
N CYS A 408 1.60 -19.10 -21.08
CA CYS A 408 1.54 -17.66 -21.27
C CYS A 408 1.66 -17.27 -22.74
N ARG A 409 1.08 -16.15 -23.12
CA ARG A 409 1.34 -15.46 -24.38
C ARG A 409 2.45 -14.43 -24.16
N VAL A 410 3.40 -14.34 -25.09
CA VAL A 410 4.55 -13.45 -24.99
C VAL A 410 4.64 -12.50 -26.18
N TYR A 411 5.00 -11.25 -25.90
CA TYR A 411 4.96 -10.11 -26.82
C TYR A 411 6.22 -9.25 -26.65
N SER A 412 6.72 -8.66 -27.73
CA SER A 412 7.79 -7.65 -27.65
C SER A 412 7.84 -6.81 -28.92
N PRO A 413 7.89 -5.46 -28.83
CA PRO A 413 8.17 -4.60 -29.97
C PRO A 413 9.68 -4.49 -30.28
N THR A 414 10.56 -5.10 -29.48
CA THR A 414 12.01 -4.92 -29.59
C THR A 414 12.62 -5.87 -30.62
N ARG A 415 13.22 -5.30 -31.66
CA ARG A 415 13.96 -6.04 -32.70
C ARG A 415 15.36 -6.43 -32.22
N ASN A 416 15.46 -7.41 -31.31
CA ASN A 416 16.74 -7.92 -30.78
C ASN A 416 16.83 -9.45 -30.93
N GLU A 417 17.79 -9.93 -31.74
CA GLU A 417 18.02 -11.36 -31.97
C GLU A 417 18.87 -12.05 -30.88
N LYS A 418 19.60 -11.28 -30.06
CA LYS A 418 20.53 -11.82 -29.06
C LYS A 418 19.88 -12.06 -27.69
N VAL A 419 18.70 -11.49 -27.44
CA VAL A 419 17.87 -11.81 -26.27
C VAL A 419 16.84 -12.87 -26.70
N VAL A 420 16.91 -14.03 -26.05
CA VAL A 420 16.08 -15.21 -26.39
C VAL A 420 15.35 -15.75 -25.16
N ILE A 421 14.15 -16.29 -25.38
CA ILE A 421 13.44 -17.06 -24.35
C ILE A 421 14.05 -18.46 -24.27
N VAL A 422 14.43 -18.86 -23.06
CA VAL A 422 14.84 -20.24 -22.74
C VAL A 422 14.05 -20.82 -21.57
N ASP A 423 13.88 -22.14 -21.55
CA ASP A 423 13.35 -22.85 -20.39
C ASP A 423 14.43 -23.14 -19.32
N SER A 424 14.03 -23.78 -18.22
CA SER A 424 14.93 -24.21 -17.14
C SER A 424 15.95 -25.29 -17.54
N ALA A 425 15.80 -25.96 -18.68
CA ALA A 425 16.78 -26.87 -19.25
C ALA A 425 17.75 -26.17 -20.22
N GLY A 426 17.54 -24.87 -20.48
CA GLY A 426 18.34 -24.07 -21.42
C GLY A 426 17.93 -24.23 -22.89
N LYS A 427 16.81 -24.88 -23.19
CA LYS A 427 16.28 -25.00 -24.55
C LYS A 427 15.73 -23.66 -25.00
N GLU A 428 16.09 -23.26 -26.22
CA GLU A 428 15.65 -21.99 -26.83
C GLU A 428 14.34 -22.10 -27.58
N TYR A 429 13.52 -21.04 -27.49
CA TYR A 429 12.17 -20.98 -28.08
C TYR A 429 12.07 -19.93 -29.18
N LYS A 430 12.23 -18.64 -28.84
CA LYS A 430 12.14 -17.49 -29.77
C LYS A 430 13.05 -16.35 -29.30
N SER A 431 13.53 -15.54 -30.24
CA SER A 431 14.19 -14.25 -29.95
C SER A 431 13.17 -13.11 -29.90
N LEU A 432 13.54 -11.97 -29.30
CA LEU A 432 12.66 -10.79 -29.31
C LEU A 432 12.41 -10.28 -30.74
N LEU A 433 13.39 -10.39 -31.64
CA LEU A 433 13.20 -10.12 -33.08
C LEU A 433 12.04 -10.93 -33.67
N ASN A 434 11.89 -12.21 -33.31
CA ASN A 434 10.77 -13.03 -33.79
C ASN A 434 9.41 -12.62 -33.21
N LEU A 435 9.38 -11.95 -32.06
CA LEU A 435 8.15 -11.41 -31.46
C LEU A 435 7.78 -10.07 -32.09
N ALA A 436 8.78 -9.24 -32.43
CA ALA A 436 8.60 -7.94 -33.06
C ALA A 436 8.17 -8.01 -34.55
N ASP A 437 8.21 -9.19 -35.15
CA ASP A 437 7.70 -9.48 -36.50
C ASP A 437 6.26 -10.05 -36.51
N LEU A 438 5.63 -10.24 -35.34
CA LEU A 438 4.23 -10.66 -35.23
C LEU A 438 3.28 -9.55 -35.71
N LYS A 439 2.22 -9.94 -36.42
CA LYS A 439 1.15 -9.01 -36.84
C LYS A 439 0.23 -8.66 -35.68
N LEU A 440 -0.61 -7.64 -35.88
CA LEU A 440 -1.65 -7.24 -34.94
C LEU A 440 -2.52 -8.44 -34.54
N GLY A 441 -2.54 -8.78 -33.25
CA GLY A 441 -3.29 -9.91 -32.70
C GLY A 441 -2.62 -11.28 -32.80
N GLU A 442 -1.45 -11.40 -33.45
CA GLU A 442 -0.64 -12.62 -33.37
C GLU A 442 0.17 -12.66 -32.06
N PHE A 443 0.41 -13.87 -31.55
CA PHE A 443 1.11 -14.12 -30.29
C PHE A 443 1.94 -15.41 -30.36
N VAL A 444 2.93 -15.54 -29.48
CA VAL A 444 3.60 -16.82 -29.19
C VAL A 444 3.07 -17.35 -27.87
N GLU A 445 2.45 -18.53 -27.87
CA GLU A 445 2.01 -19.21 -26.65
C GLU A 445 3.08 -20.21 -26.19
N LEU A 446 3.51 -20.08 -24.93
CA LEU A 446 4.41 -20.99 -24.24
C LEU A 446 3.59 -21.89 -23.31
N THR A 447 3.96 -23.17 -23.24
CA THR A 447 3.35 -24.14 -22.30
C THR A 447 3.77 -23.87 -20.86
N GLY A 448 2.96 -24.29 -19.89
CA GLY A 448 3.26 -24.14 -18.45
C GLY A 448 4.66 -24.59 -18.07
N GLY A 449 5.44 -23.69 -17.46
CA GLY A 449 6.84 -23.96 -17.13
C GLY A 449 7.59 -22.79 -16.50
N LYS A 450 8.89 -22.98 -16.29
CA LYS A 450 9.84 -21.95 -15.84
C LYS A 450 10.66 -21.48 -17.04
N TYR A 451 10.58 -20.19 -17.34
CA TYR A 451 11.30 -19.56 -18.44
C TYR A 451 12.08 -18.35 -17.97
N GLN A 452 13.07 -17.98 -18.78
CA GLN A 452 13.87 -16.79 -18.59
C GLN A 452 14.23 -16.19 -19.95
N LEU A 453 14.34 -14.86 -20.01
CA LEU A 453 15.10 -14.21 -21.06
C LEU A 453 16.59 -14.47 -20.81
N LYS A 454 17.33 -14.80 -21.86
CA LYS A 454 18.78 -15.00 -21.84
C LYS A 454 19.42 -14.06 -22.85
N ASN A 455 20.32 -13.21 -22.38
CA ASN A 455 21.15 -12.37 -23.23
C ASN A 455 22.39 -13.16 -23.71
N LYS A 456 22.62 -13.14 -25.03
CA LYS A 456 23.82 -13.69 -25.70
C LYS A 456 24.70 -12.61 -26.36
N GLY A 457 24.30 -11.34 -26.26
CA GLY A 457 24.95 -10.21 -26.91
C GLY A 457 25.91 -9.48 -25.99
N ALA A 458 26.05 -8.17 -26.20
CA ALA A 458 26.71 -7.28 -25.26
C ALA A 458 25.95 -7.22 -23.93
N ALA A 459 26.64 -6.87 -22.84
CA ALA A 459 26.01 -6.60 -21.54
C ALA A 459 25.00 -5.43 -21.64
N ASP A 460 24.06 -5.39 -20.69
CA ASP A 460 23.07 -4.33 -20.52
C ASP A 460 22.27 -3.98 -21.81
N PRO A 461 21.56 -4.94 -22.43
CA PRO A 461 20.85 -4.73 -23.69
C PRO A 461 19.55 -3.93 -23.49
N SER A 462 19.25 -2.98 -24.39
CA SER A 462 17.94 -2.32 -24.40
C SER A 462 16.84 -3.22 -24.99
N PHE A 463 15.75 -3.43 -24.24
CA PHE A 463 14.56 -4.14 -24.71
C PHE A 463 13.30 -3.84 -23.87
N VAL A 464 12.14 -4.26 -24.37
CA VAL A 464 10.86 -4.35 -23.65
C VAL A 464 10.21 -5.69 -23.99
N PHE A 465 9.77 -6.44 -23.00
CA PHE A 465 9.16 -7.76 -23.15
C PHE A 465 7.93 -7.86 -22.23
N TYR A 466 6.82 -8.40 -22.75
CA TYR A 466 5.58 -8.58 -21.98
C TYR A 466 5.13 -10.03 -22.05
N ALA A 467 5.01 -10.67 -20.89
CA ALA A 467 4.46 -12.02 -20.74
C ALA A 467 3.09 -11.94 -20.07
N VAL A 468 2.10 -12.67 -20.58
CA VAL A 468 0.72 -12.70 -20.08
C VAL A 468 0.32 -14.14 -19.84
N GLU A 469 0.18 -14.53 -18.58
CA GLU A 469 -0.14 -15.87 -18.14
C GLU A 469 -1.63 -16.22 -18.34
N LYS A 470 -1.92 -17.50 -18.57
CA LYS A 470 -3.27 -17.98 -18.89
C LYS A 470 -4.26 -17.66 -17.78
N GLY A 471 -5.37 -17.03 -18.17
CA GLY A 471 -6.37 -16.53 -17.23
C GLY A 471 -5.97 -15.22 -16.52
N ALA A 472 -4.97 -14.50 -17.01
CA ALA A 472 -4.91 -13.05 -16.88
C ALA A 472 -6.14 -12.42 -17.54
N PRO A 473 -6.75 -11.36 -16.97
CA PRO A 473 -7.78 -10.59 -17.66
C PRO A 473 -7.35 -10.13 -19.07
N SER A 474 -6.07 -9.79 -19.23
CA SER A 474 -5.46 -9.39 -20.51
C SER A 474 -5.16 -10.53 -21.49
N TYR A 475 -5.31 -11.80 -21.11
CA TYR A 475 -4.79 -12.95 -21.90
C TYR A 475 -5.36 -13.02 -23.32
N GLU A 476 -6.66 -12.79 -23.48
CA GLU A 476 -7.35 -12.80 -24.78
C GLU A 476 -7.44 -11.42 -25.45
N THR A 477 -6.79 -10.39 -24.89
CA THR A 477 -6.87 -9.03 -25.41
C THR A 477 -5.91 -8.82 -26.58
N THR A 478 -6.35 -8.06 -27.60
CA THR A 478 -5.47 -7.70 -28.72
C THR A 478 -4.37 -6.76 -28.23
N VAL A 479 -3.12 -7.18 -28.40
CA VAL A 479 -1.94 -6.30 -28.28
C VAL A 479 -1.62 -5.73 -29.65
N ALA A 480 -1.46 -4.41 -29.71
CA ALA A 480 -1.05 -3.67 -30.90
C ALA A 480 0.40 -3.17 -30.76
N TYR A 481 1.17 -3.25 -31.84
CA TYR A 481 2.56 -2.79 -31.87
C TYR A 481 2.69 -1.49 -32.66
N VAL A 482 3.38 -0.48 -32.08
CA VAL A 482 3.72 0.77 -32.76
C VAL A 482 5.22 1.05 -32.66
N SER A 483 5.84 1.50 -33.75
CA SER A 483 7.22 2.01 -33.74
C SER A 483 7.22 3.52 -33.56
N SER A 484 8.40 4.11 -33.34
CA SER A 484 8.59 5.57 -33.35
C SER A 484 8.21 6.25 -34.67
N THR A 485 8.11 5.50 -35.76
CA THR A 485 7.81 5.98 -37.11
C THR A 485 6.43 5.57 -37.62
N SER A 486 5.68 4.74 -36.90
CA SER A 486 4.37 4.24 -37.32
C SER A 486 3.22 4.84 -36.50
N LYS A 487 2.05 4.90 -37.15
CA LYS A 487 0.78 5.32 -36.54
C LYS A 487 -0.28 4.28 -36.88
N ILE A 488 -1.15 3.97 -35.93
CA ILE A 488 -2.27 3.04 -36.11
C ILE A 488 -3.55 3.63 -35.54
N THR A 489 -4.69 3.34 -36.17
CA THR A 489 -6.01 3.67 -35.62
C THR A 489 -6.53 2.47 -34.84
N LEU A 490 -6.87 2.67 -33.57
CA LEU A 490 -7.49 1.66 -32.72
C LEU A 490 -8.97 1.98 -32.57
N ALA A 491 -9.84 1.02 -32.91
CA ALA A 491 -11.29 1.14 -32.80
C ALA A 491 -11.86 0.13 -31.79
N SER A 492 -12.90 0.54 -31.06
CA SER A 492 -13.56 -0.28 -30.03
C SER A 492 -14.68 -1.18 -30.59
N THR A 493 -14.60 -1.60 -31.85
CA THR A 493 -15.73 -2.23 -32.57
C THR A 493 -16.13 -3.60 -32.04
N THR A 494 -15.23 -4.29 -31.35
CA THR A 494 -15.45 -5.59 -30.71
C THR A 494 -15.18 -5.57 -29.20
N ASP A 495 -14.26 -4.71 -28.75
CA ASP A 495 -13.70 -4.75 -27.39
C ASP A 495 -13.75 -3.37 -26.74
N THR A 496 -14.04 -3.34 -25.43
CA THR A 496 -14.04 -2.12 -24.61
C THR A 496 -12.64 -1.56 -24.35
N GLN A 497 -11.59 -2.35 -24.57
CA GLN A 497 -10.22 -1.97 -24.25
C GLN A 497 -9.23 -2.51 -25.29
N LYS A 498 -8.08 -1.84 -25.45
CA LYS A 498 -6.97 -2.26 -26.32
C LYS A 498 -5.62 -1.96 -25.67
N THR A 499 -4.69 -2.91 -25.71
CA THR A 499 -3.31 -2.76 -25.22
C THR A 499 -2.38 -2.42 -26.38
N VAL A 500 -1.45 -1.50 -26.17
CA VAL A 500 -0.45 -1.04 -27.13
C VAL A 500 0.94 -1.18 -26.53
N MET A 501 1.90 -1.65 -27.32
CA MET A 501 3.32 -1.69 -26.97
C MET A 501 4.14 -0.91 -28.00
N SER A 502 5.18 -0.22 -27.54
CA SER A 502 6.14 0.49 -28.38
C SER A 502 7.58 0.24 -28.00
N SER A 503 8.46 0.25 -29.00
CA SER A 503 9.91 0.17 -28.85
C SER A 503 10.58 1.51 -28.58
N SER A 504 9.83 2.62 -28.60
CA SER A 504 10.35 3.98 -28.43
C SER A 504 10.40 4.47 -26.98
N GLY A 505 9.76 3.75 -26.04
CA GLY A 505 9.60 4.17 -24.64
C GLY A 505 8.51 5.22 -24.39
N ALA A 506 7.84 5.72 -25.43
CA ALA A 506 6.72 6.67 -25.31
C ALA A 506 5.65 6.44 -26.37
N ILE A 507 4.40 6.75 -26.03
CA ILE A 507 3.22 6.55 -26.88
C ILE A 507 2.40 7.84 -26.89
N ARG A 508 2.00 8.32 -28.08
CA ARG A 508 1.14 9.50 -28.25
C ARG A 508 -0.25 9.10 -28.73
N PHE A 509 -1.27 9.68 -28.11
CA PHE A 509 -2.69 9.52 -28.45
C PHE A 509 -3.23 10.82 -29.06
N SER A 510 -4.05 10.70 -30.10
CA SER A 510 -4.60 11.84 -30.85
C SER A 510 -5.79 11.44 -31.72
N HIS A 511 -6.51 12.41 -32.29
CA HIS A 511 -7.59 12.17 -33.27
C HIS A 511 -8.64 11.17 -32.75
N PHE A 512 -9.17 11.45 -31.55
CA PHE A 512 -10.29 10.70 -31.00
C PHE A 512 -11.54 10.99 -31.82
N THR A 513 -12.23 9.95 -32.28
CA THR A 513 -13.45 10.07 -33.11
C THR A 513 -14.53 9.12 -32.59
N GLY A 514 -15.79 9.54 -32.67
CA GLY A 514 -16.96 8.75 -32.27
C GLY A 514 -17.86 9.47 -31.27
N ASP A 515 -19.03 8.92 -30.99
CA ASP A 515 -19.92 9.43 -29.95
C ASP A 515 -19.45 8.95 -28.57
N PHE A 516 -18.90 9.87 -27.77
CA PHE A 516 -18.46 9.61 -26.40
C PHE A 516 -19.41 10.15 -25.32
N GLN A 517 -20.58 10.70 -25.67
CA GLN A 517 -21.47 11.41 -24.73
C GLN A 517 -21.91 10.56 -23.52
N THR A 518 -21.94 9.23 -23.68
CA THR A 518 -22.41 8.27 -22.67
C THR A 518 -21.30 7.44 -22.01
N ALA A 519 -20.06 7.54 -22.50
CA ALA A 519 -18.89 6.90 -21.90
C ALA A 519 -17.59 7.50 -22.44
N PHE A 520 -16.77 7.94 -21.50
CA PHE A 520 -15.54 8.69 -21.75
C PHE A 520 -14.30 7.78 -21.72
N PRO A 521 -13.38 7.88 -22.71
CA PRO A 521 -12.16 7.09 -22.73
C PRO A 521 -11.21 7.45 -21.59
N SER A 522 -10.36 6.49 -21.23
CA SER A 522 -9.24 6.69 -20.31
C SER A 522 -8.04 5.87 -20.75
N VAL A 523 -6.83 6.40 -20.53
CA VAL A 523 -5.58 5.77 -20.96
C VAL A 523 -4.69 5.49 -19.76
N TYR A 524 -4.19 4.27 -19.68
CA TYR A 524 -3.33 3.77 -18.61
C TYR A 524 -1.95 3.47 -19.17
N ALA A 525 -0.90 3.66 -18.37
CA ALA A 525 0.49 3.53 -18.78
C ALA A 525 1.06 2.10 -18.68
N THR A 526 0.16 1.12 -18.62
CA THR A 526 0.43 -0.30 -18.33
C THR A 526 -0.60 -1.19 -19.03
N GLY A 527 -0.30 -2.49 -19.16
CA GLY A 527 -1.14 -3.45 -19.88
C GLY A 527 -2.49 -3.73 -19.20
N PHE A 528 -3.45 -4.34 -19.91
CA PHE A 528 -4.86 -4.45 -19.51
C PHE A 528 -5.11 -5.03 -18.10
N ASP A 529 -4.24 -5.90 -17.57
CA ASP A 529 -4.34 -6.37 -16.18
C ASP A 529 -4.36 -5.22 -15.16
N SER A 530 -3.65 -4.12 -15.44
CA SER A 530 -3.65 -2.90 -14.62
C SER A 530 -4.95 -2.10 -14.71
N VAL A 531 -5.71 -2.22 -15.79
CA VAL A 531 -7.00 -1.50 -15.96
C VAL A 531 -8.10 -2.18 -15.14
N ALA A 532 -7.95 -3.48 -14.86
CA ALA A 532 -8.74 -4.20 -13.89
C ALA A 532 -8.23 -3.99 -12.43
N ASP A 533 -7.05 -3.40 -12.24
CA ASP A 533 -6.48 -3.11 -10.94
C ASP A 533 -6.94 -1.73 -10.44
N THR A 534 -7.68 -1.71 -9.34
CA THR A 534 -8.19 -0.46 -8.75
C THR A 534 -7.08 0.46 -8.24
N THR A 535 -5.86 -0.03 -8.05
CA THR A 535 -4.70 0.75 -7.60
C THR A 535 -4.05 1.56 -8.73
N CYS A 536 -4.45 1.35 -9.99
CA CYS A 536 -3.98 2.11 -11.13
C CYS A 536 -4.94 3.25 -11.50
N ARG A 537 -4.39 4.45 -11.64
CA ARG A 537 -5.01 5.65 -12.20
C ARG A 537 -4.72 5.68 -13.71
N ALA A 538 -5.64 6.23 -14.48
CA ALA A 538 -5.35 6.60 -15.85
C ALA A 538 -4.41 7.82 -15.86
N VAL A 539 -3.44 7.85 -16.78
CA VAL A 539 -2.68 9.09 -17.05
C VAL A 539 -3.52 10.15 -17.75
N TYR A 540 -4.61 9.71 -18.38
CA TYR A 540 -5.61 10.56 -19.00
C TYR A 540 -7.01 10.01 -18.74
N GLU A 541 -7.88 10.82 -18.16
CA GLU A 541 -9.32 10.57 -18.11
C GLU A 541 -10.06 11.82 -18.59
N THR A 542 -10.80 11.71 -19.69
CA THR A 542 -11.52 12.88 -20.22
C THR A 542 -12.75 13.23 -19.39
N VAL A 543 -12.92 14.53 -19.15
CA VAL A 543 -13.99 15.11 -18.33
C VAL A 543 -15.26 15.44 -19.12
N SER A 544 -15.16 15.63 -20.45
CA SER A 544 -16.31 15.94 -21.32
C SER A 544 -16.22 15.28 -22.70
N ALA A 545 -17.28 15.38 -23.49
CA ALA A 545 -17.27 14.96 -24.90
C ALA A 545 -16.52 15.96 -25.81
N ILE A 546 -16.48 17.24 -25.43
CA ILE A 546 -15.89 18.33 -26.22
C ILE A 546 -14.36 18.27 -26.11
N SER A 547 -13.84 18.12 -24.88
CA SER A 547 -12.40 18.02 -24.61
C SER A 547 -11.72 16.89 -25.38
N ILE A 548 -12.41 15.76 -25.60
CA ILE A 548 -11.89 14.60 -26.36
C ILE A 548 -11.41 14.98 -27.76
N LEU A 549 -12.22 15.77 -28.48
CA LEU A 549 -11.98 16.06 -29.90
C LEU A 549 -10.73 16.94 -30.08
N ASN A 550 -10.42 17.76 -29.08
CA ASN A 550 -9.27 18.67 -29.06
C ASN A 550 -8.06 18.09 -28.30
N THR A 551 -8.16 16.88 -27.73
CA THR A 551 -7.10 16.30 -26.90
C THR A 551 -6.06 15.54 -27.74
N ALA A 552 -4.78 15.86 -27.50
CA ALA A 552 -3.65 15.05 -27.92
C ALA A 552 -2.52 15.12 -26.88
N PHE A 553 -2.02 13.97 -26.41
CA PHE A 553 -0.99 13.91 -25.37
C PHE A 553 0.00 12.75 -25.58
N PRO A 554 1.27 12.92 -25.14
CA PRO A 554 2.24 11.85 -25.00
C PRO A 554 2.12 11.17 -23.63
N LEU A 555 2.58 9.92 -23.59
CA LEU A 555 2.73 9.11 -22.41
C LEU A 555 4.10 8.42 -22.46
N TYR A 556 4.99 8.73 -21.52
CA TYR A 556 6.35 8.19 -21.46
C TYR A 556 6.40 6.80 -20.79
N SER A 557 5.67 5.85 -21.37
CA SER A 557 5.71 4.41 -21.07
C SER A 557 5.79 3.59 -22.36
N PRO A 558 6.56 2.49 -22.40
CA PRO A 558 6.63 1.59 -23.56
C PRO A 558 5.38 0.72 -23.74
N ILE A 559 4.44 0.73 -22.80
CA ILE A 559 3.18 -0.01 -22.85
C ILE A 559 2.04 0.88 -22.36
N ALA A 560 0.86 0.73 -22.95
CA ALA A 560 -0.33 1.47 -22.53
C ALA A 560 -1.61 0.69 -22.86
N THR A 561 -2.66 0.89 -22.08
CA THR A 561 -4.00 0.36 -22.38
C THR A 561 -5.03 1.47 -22.42
N ILE A 562 -5.82 1.48 -23.49
CA ILE A 562 -6.95 2.39 -23.66
C ILE A 562 -8.21 1.66 -23.23
N ASN A 563 -9.04 2.31 -22.40
CA ASN A 563 -10.35 1.84 -21.99
C ASN A 563 -11.41 2.83 -22.49
N PHE A 564 -12.34 2.39 -23.35
CA PHE A 564 -13.41 3.21 -23.90
C PHE A 564 -14.65 3.28 -22.98
N LYS A 565 -14.59 2.68 -21.78
CA LYS A 565 -15.58 2.61 -20.68
C LYS A 565 -16.97 2.05 -20.99
N LYS A 566 -17.42 2.01 -22.25
CA LYS A 566 -18.50 1.18 -22.86
C LYS A 566 -18.28 1.15 -24.38
N THR A 567 -18.85 0.19 -25.11
CA THR A 567 -18.66 0.07 -26.57
C THR A 567 -19.87 0.52 -27.38
N GLY A 568 -19.57 1.10 -28.54
CA GLY A 568 -20.50 1.42 -29.62
C GLY A 568 -19.71 1.50 -30.93
N ALA A 569 -20.38 1.40 -32.07
CA ALA A 569 -19.72 1.53 -33.37
C ALA A 569 -19.14 2.95 -33.55
N GLY A 570 -17.94 3.05 -34.12
CA GLY A 570 -17.33 4.34 -34.51
C GLY A 570 -16.45 5.04 -33.46
N ARG A 571 -16.26 4.47 -32.25
CA ARG A 571 -15.27 4.98 -31.27
C ARG A 571 -13.86 4.52 -31.65
N SER A 572 -12.96 5.47 -31.89
CA SER A 572 -11.55 5.20 -32.21
C SER A 572 -10.60 6.33 -31.83
N VAL A 573 -9.29 6.04 -31.86
CA VAL A 573 -8.18 6.95 -31.56
C VAL A 573 -6.95 6.56 -32.38
N VAL A 574 -6.13 7.54 -32.78
CA VAL A 574 -4.85 7.34 -33.47
C VAL A 574 -3.72 7.30 -32.45
N VAL A 575 -2.90 6.26 -32.53
CA VAL A 575 -1.77 5.99 -31.62
C VAL A 575 -0.46 5.91 -32.40
N SER A 576 0.62 6.48 -31.87
CA SER A 576 1.96 6.44 -32.47
C SER A 576 3.05 6.35 -31.40
N GLY A 577 4.24 5.85 -31.75
CA GLY A 577 5.39 5.75 -30.83
C GLY A 577 6.27 7.01 -30.75
N GLU A 578 5.76 8.19 -31.11
CA GLU A 578 6.55 9.44 -31.16
C GLU A 578 7.19 9.76 -29.79
N GLN A 579 8.50 10.01 -29.76
CA GLN A 579 9.24 10.14 -28.48
C GLN A 579 9.07 11.49 -27.78
N TYR A 580 8.91 12.60 -28.51
CA TYR A 580 8.94 13.95 -27.94
C TYR A 580 8.12 14.96 -28.76
N ILE A 581 7.01 15.45 -28.20
CA ILE A 581 6.24 16.59 -28.73
C ILE A 581 5.69 17.41 -27.56
N SER A 582 5.88 18.73 -27.63
CA SER A 582 5.26 19.70 -26.70
C SER A 582 3.74 19.70 -26.85
N THR A 583 3.03 19.58 -25.72
CA THR A 583 1.57 19.67 -25.64
C THR A 583 1.13 21.13 -25.50
N THR A 584 0.69 21.73 -26.60
CA THR A 584 -0.02 23.01 -26.58
C THR A 584 -1.51 22.78 -26.34
N THR A 585 -2.05 23.26 -25.23
CA THR A 585 -3.51 23.29 -24.98
C THR A 585 -4.10 24.66 -25.29
N GLY A 586 -5.30 24.64 -25.90
CA GLY A 586 -6.19 25.78 -26.03
C GLY A 586 -7.39 25.67 -25.09
N LEU A 587 -8.45 26.43 -25.39
CA LEU A 587 -9.77 26.27 -24.77
C LEU A 587 -10.36 24.89 -25.11
N ASP A 588 -11.11 24.30 -24.17
CA ASP A 588 -11.78 23.00 -24.29
C ASP A 588 -10.84 21.86 -24.72
N ALA A 589 -9.66 21.77 -24.08
CA ALA A 589 -8.62 20.77 -24.37
C ALA A 589 -7.89 20.31 -23.11
N THR A 590 -7.34 19.09 -23.15
CA THR A 590 -6.55 18.48 -22.07
C THR A 590 -5.07 18.39 -22.41
N ALA A 591 -4.19 18.82 -21.49
CA ALA A 591 -2.75 18.56 -21.53
C ALA A 591 -2.42 17.44 -20.53
N VAL A 592 -1.47 16.57 -20.86
CA VAL A 592 -0.92 15.60 -19.91
C VAL A 592 0.60 15.64 -19.96
N PHE A 593 1.23 15.74 -18.80
CA PHE A 593 2.68 15.66 -18.58
C PHE A 593 2.97 14.41 -17.76
N VAL A 594 3.93 13.58 -18.18
CA VAL A 594 4.25 12.32 -17.49
C VAL A 594 5.76 12.12 -17.48
N SER A 595 6.34 11.68 -16.36
CA SER A 595 7.75 11.28 -16.27
C SER A 595 7.99 9.89 -16.88
N PRO A 596 9.20 9.55 -17.36
CA PRO A 596 9.52 8.20 -17.81
C PRO A 596 9.37 7.18 -16.69
N GLY A 597 8.89 5.99 -17.04
CA GLY A 597 8.74 4.92 -16.05
C GLY A 597 7.61 5.18 -15.05
N TYR A 598 6.81 6.24 -15.23
CA TYR A 598 5.51 6.33 -14.61
C TYR A 598 4.53 5.36 -15.30
N VAL A 599 3.86 4.56 -14.50
CA VAL A 599 3.13 3.35 -14.95
C VAL A 599 1.65 3.36 -14.57
N GLY A 600 1.11 4.49 -14.09
CA GLY A 600 -0.29 4.63 -13.68
C GLY A 600 -0.62 3.98 -12.34
N CYS A 601 0.20 3.05 -11.85
CA CYS A 601 -0.09 2.22 -10.70
C CYS A 601 0.62 2.71 -9.43
N GLY A 602 -0.14 2.93 -8.36
CA GLY A 602 0.40 3.28 -7.05
C GLY A 602 1.21 2.15 -6.40
N ILE A 603 0.96 0.90 -6.80
CA ILE A 603 1.64 -0.31 -6.29
C ILE A 603 2.41 -1.03 -7.40
N VAL A 604 3.29 -0.32 -8.10
CA VAL A 604 4.54 -0.95 -8.56
C VAL A 604 5.58 -0.88 -7.46
N GLY A 605 6.49 -1.86 -7.44
CA GLY A 605 7.71 -1.78 -6.64
C GLY A 605 8.59 -0.60 -7.05
N ASP A 606 9.82 -0.58 -6.55
CA ASP A 606 10.86 0.44 -6.81
C ASP A 606 11.37 0.51 -8.27
N SER A 607 10.59 -0.07 -9.18
CA SER A 607 10.84 -0.38 -10.58
C SER A 607 10.41 0.79 -11.46
N MET A 608 11.37 1.48 -12.04
CA MET A 608 11.14 2.31 -13.22
C MET A 608 11.49 1.51 -14.46
N TYR A 609 10.85 1.81 -15.59
CA TYR A 609 11.48 1.52 -16.88
C TYR A 609 12.71 2.43 -17.05
N THR A 610 13.92 1.88 -17.24
CA THR A 610 15.11 2.73 -17.51
C THR A 610 15.34 2.90 -19.00
N SER A 611 14.49 3.69 -19.66
CA SER A 611 14.85 4.20 -20.99
C SER A 611 16.16 5.01 -20.89
N ALA A 612 17.26 4.41 -21.37
CA ALA A 612 18.63 4.76 -21.01
C ALA A 612 19.16 6.07 -21.66
N LEU A 613 18.32 6.83 -22.36
CA LEU A 613 18.72 7.97 -23.20
C LEU A 613 17.72 9.14 -23.19
N LEU A 614 17.04 9.38 -22.06
CA LEU A 614 16.06 10.47 -21.93
C LEU A 614 16.55 11.55 -20.94
N ASP A 615 17.37 12.48 -21.42
CA ASP A 615 17.54 13.79 -20.78
C ASP A 615 16.18 14.50 -20.76
N LEU A 616 15.66 14.73 -19.56
CA LEU A 616 14.28 15.18 -19.36
C LEU A 616 14.22 16.30 -18.33
N SER A 617 14.73 17.45 -18.74
CA SER A 617 14.17 18.74 -18.35
C SER A 617 13.08 19.15 -19.34
N PHE A 618 11.89 19.46 -18.85
CA PHE A 618 10.88 20.20 -19.61
C PHE A 618 10.39 21.40 -18.82
N ASP A 619 10.13 22.50 -19.52
CA ASP A 619 9.49 23.72 -19.04
C ASP A 619 8.43 24.07 -20.10
N SER A 620 7.17 24.18 -19.67
CA SER A 620 6.02 24.41 -20.55
C SER A 620 5.02 25.34 -19.88
N THR A 621 4.53 26.35 -20.59
CA THR A 621 3.51 27.29 -20.10
C THR A 621 2.30 27.34 -21.02
N ILE A 622 1.13 27.11 -20.43
CA ILE A 622 -0.20 27.19 -21.05
C ILE A 622 -0.84 28.52 -20.65
N ARG A 623 -1.53 29.19 -21.58
CA ARG A 623 -2.29 30.42 -21.30
C ARG A 623 -3.66 30.35 -21.94
N ALA A 624 -4.71 30.57 -21.15
CA ALA A 624 -6.09 30.58 -21.60
C ALA A 624 -6.82 31.84 -21.09
N SER A 625 -7.78 32.33 -21.87
CA SER A 625 -8.67 33.44 -21.49
C SER A 625 -10.00 33.31 -22.21
N HIS A 626 -11.12 33.56 -21.53
CA HIS A 626 -12.45 33.50 -22.13
C HIS A 626 -13.41 34.54 -21.52
N SER A 627 -14.29 35.10 -22.35
CA SER A 627 -15.07 36.29 -22.02
C SER A 627 -16.28 36.05 -21.10
N SER A 628 -16.66 34.79 -20.89
CA SER A 628 -17.68 34.41 -19.89
C SER A 628 -17.07 33.81 -18.61
N GLY A 629 -15.75 33.62 -18.57
CA GLY A 629 -15.05 32.87 -17.53
C GLY A 629 -14.46 31.55 -18.05
N LEU A 630 -13.61 30.94 -17.22
CA LEU A 630 -12.94 29.67 -17.41
C LEU A 630 -13.00 28.86 -16.11
N PHE A 631 -13.05 27.53 -16.28
CA PHE A 631 -12.67 26.56 -15.27
C PHE A 631 -11.42 25.81 -15.74
N VAL A 632 -10.39 25.72 -14.90
CA VAL A 632 -9.23 24.85 -15.15
C VAL A 632 -9.09 23.83 -14.05
N ILE A 633 -9.06 22.54 -14.39
CA ILE A 633 -8.84 21.43 -13.46
C ILE A 633 -7.42 20.90 -13.65
N LEU A 634 -6.67 20.85 -12.56
CA LEU A 634 -5.34 20.28 -12.45
C LEU A 634 -5.44 18.98 -11.63
N ASP A 635 -5.24 17.83 -12.25
CA ASP A 635 -5.29 16.51 -11.58
C ASP A 635 -4.04 15.69 -11.89
N GLY A 636 -3.22 15.42 -10.87
CA GLY A 636 -1.92 14.78 -11.01
C GLY A 636 -1.57 13.87 -9.85
N ASP A 637 -0.54 13.06 -10.03
CA ASP A 637 0.06 12.25 -8.98
C ASP A 637 1.57 12.16 -9.18
N PHE A 638 2.32 12.31 -8.09
CA PHE A 638 3.78 12.45 -8.12
C PHE A 638 4.43 11.75 -6.92
N SER A 639 5.56 11.11 -7.18
CA SER A 639 6.37 10.38 -6.22
C SER A 639 7.82 10.78 -6.49
N ILE A 640 8.21 11.94 -5.97
CA ILE A 640 9.50 12.59 -6.19
C ILE A 640 10.15 12.75 -4.82
N ALA A 641 11.24 12.02 -4.56
CA ALA A 641 11.76 11.80 -3.21
C ALA A 641 12.36 13.07 -2.57
N ASN A 642 12.99 13.95 -3.36
CA ASN A 642 13.66 15.14 -2.85
C ASN A 642 13.00 16.45 -3.32
N ALA A 643 12.91 17.44 -2.44
CA ALA A 643 12.46 18.79 -2.79
C ALA A 643 13.35 19.51 -3.82
N ALA A 644 14.60 19.08 -3.96
CA ALA A 644 15.55 19.57 -4.96
C ALA A 644 15.35 18.96 -6.35
N ASP A 645 14.45 17.97 -6.47
CA ASP A 645 14.06 17.24 -7.68
C ASP A 645 12.58 17.47 -8.04
N ALA A 646 11.91 18.36 -7.30
CA ALA A 646 10.50 18.67 -7.43
C ALA A 646 10.10 19.14 -8.83
N ALA A 647 8.95 18.69 -9.32
CA ALA A 647 8.30 19.35 -10.44
C ALA A 647 7.71 20.68 -9.95
N THR A 648 7.98 21.78 -10.64
CA THR A 648 7.49 23.11 -10.30
C THR A 648 6.24 23.41 -11.13
N LEU A 649 5.10 23.49 -10.46
CA LEU A 649 3.83 23.96 -11.02
C LEU A 649 3.69 25.45 -10.72
N THR A 650 3.45 26.28 -11.73
CA THR A 650 3.13 27.71 -11.56
C THR A 650 1.71 27.96 -12.01
N VAL A 651 0.87 28.62 -11.20
CA VAL A 651 -0.53 28.94 -11.51
C VAL A 651 -0.78 30.41 -11.22
N ASN A 652 -1.03 31.22 -12.24
CA ASN A 652 -1.24 32.67 -12.10
C ASN A 652 -0.17 33.34 -11.20
N ASP A 653 1.09 33.03 -11.50
CA ASP A 653 2.30 33.45 -10.78
C ASP A 653 2.50 32.83 -9.37
N GLU A 654 1.56 32.02 -8.86
CA GLU A 654 1.79 31.20 -7.65
C GLU A 654 2.61 29.94 -7.98
N VAL A 655 3.77 29.79 -7.33
CA VAL A 655 4.68 28.65 -7.54
C VAL A 655 4.48 27.58 -6.46
N GLN A 656 4.09 26.38 -6.87
CA GLN A 656 3.97 25.18 -6.04
C GLN A 656 4.99 24.11 -6.48
N LYS A 657 5.82 23.64 -5.56
CA LYS A 657 6.73 22.52 -5.81
C LYS A 657 6.06 21.19 -5.46
N LEU A 658 5.94 20.32 -6.46
CA LEU A 658 5.40 18.97 -6.40
C LEU A 658 6.56 18.00 -6.07
N TYR A 659 6.68 17.65 -4.80
CA TYR A 659 7.56 16.58 -4.31
C TYR A 659 6.99 15.93 -3.04
N GLY A 660 7.52 14.77 -2.69
CA GLY A 660 6.94 13.83 -1.76
C GLY A 660 6.60 12.53 -2.47
N LYS A 661 6.47 11.44 -1.71
CA LYS A 661 6.18 10.10 -2.22
C LYS A 661 4.68 9.91 -2.43
N ASP A 662 4.30 9.40 -3.60
CA ASP A 662 2.95 8.98 -4.02
C ASP A 662 1.83 9.98 -3.65
N GLN A 663 2.15 11.28 -3.77
CA GLN A 663 1.26 12.41 -3.57
C GLN A 663 0.30 12.59 -4.74
N LYS A 664 -0.78 13.35 -4.53
CA LYS A 664 -1.70 13.80 -5.57
C LYS A 664 -1.81 15.32 -5.58
N LEU A 665 -2.04 15.87 -6.77
CA LEU A 665 -2.49 17.24 -6.99
C LEU A 665 -3.94 17.16 -7.45
N ALA A 666 -4.83 17.89 -6.79
CA ALA A 666 -6.16 18.19 -7.30
C ALA A 666 -6.44 19.68 -7.02
N ARG A 667 -6.50 20.51 -8.05
CA ARG A 667 -6.69 21.97 -7.93
C ARG A 667 -7.59 22.47 -9.05
N THR A 668 -8.65 23.20 -8.70
CA THR A 668 -9.46 23.95 -9.65
C THR A 668 -9.05 25.43 -9.63
N VAL A 669 -9.08 26.09 -10.78
CA VAL A 669 -8.74 27.51 -10.95
C VAL A 669 -9.81 28.18 -11.81
N ASP A 670 -10.50 29.14 -11.23
CA ASP A 670 -11.65 29.80 -11.85
C ASP A 670 -11.32 31.27 -12.14
N GLY A 671 -11.76 31.80 -13.28
CA GLY A 671 -11.60 33.22 -13.61
C GLY A 671 -11.63 33.54 -15.10
N MET A 672 -11.41 34.80 -15.46
CA MET A 672 -11.45 35.25 -16.86
C MET A 672 -10.22 34.80 -17.68
N SER A 673 -9.13 34.43 -17.00
CA SER A 673 -7.88 33.97 -17.59
C SER A 673 -7.07 33.14 -16.61
N ALA A 674 -6.35 32.13 -17.12
CA ALA A 674 -5.40 31.33 -16.36
C ALA A 674 -4.07 31.18 -17.12
N SER A 675 -2.95 31.25 -16.41
CA SER A 675 -1.60 30.96 -16.90
C SER A 675 -0.98 29.86 -16.04
N ILE A 676 -0.63 28.73 -16.66
CA ILE A 676 -0.18 27.53 -15.94
C ILE A 676 1.13 27.03 -16.53
N GLY A 677 2.19 27.06 -15.73
CA GLY A 677 3.51 26.53 -16.04
C GLY A 677 3.76 25.17 -15.38
N VAL A 678 4.45 24.25 -16.05
CA VAL A 678 4.97 23.00 -15.47
C VAL A 678 6.42 22.83 -15.90
N GLU A 679 7.32 22.84 -14.93
CA GLU A 679 8.75 22.60 -15.09
C GLU A 679 9.16 21.34 -14.31
N TRP A 680 9.97 20.45 -14.88
CA TRP A 680 10.64 19.37 -14.13
C TRP A 680 11.93 18.95 -14.81
N ALA A 681 12.95 18.60 -14.03
CA ALA A 681 14.21 18.04 -14.51
C ALA A 681 14.54 16.73 -13.77
N ARG A 682 14.55 15.62 -14.51
CA ARG A 682 14.90 14.30 -13.96
C ARG A 682 16.39 14.23 -13.62
N ARG A 683 16.73 13.76 -12.40
CA ARG A 683 18.12 13.36 -12.08
C ARG A 683 18.40 11.91 -12.47
N GLU A 684 19.60 11.68 -12.99
CA GLU A 684 20.08 10.36 -13.38
C GLU A 684 20.03 9.37 -12.19
N GLY A 685 19.43 8.20 -12.41
CA GLY A 685 19.24 7.17 -11.37
C GLY A 685 18.16 7.47 -10.31
N GLY A 686 17.52 8.65 -10.32
CA GLY A 686 16.44 8.99 -9.39
C GLY A 686 15.16 8.21 -9.69
N LYS A 687 14.51 7.65 -8.65
CA LYS A 687 13.21 6.91 -8.74
C LYS A 687 11.99 7.83 -8.89
N ASP A 688 12.24 9.09 -9.24
CA ASP A 688 11.28 10.18 -9.19
C ASP A 688 10.32 10.12 -10.39
N ARG A 689 9.02 10.09 -10.09
CA ARG A 689 7.95 9.86 -11.08
C ARG A 689 6.78 10.83 -10.89
N PHE A 690 6.09 11.22 -11.95
CA PHE A 690 4.78 11.87 -11.89
C PHE A 690 3.95 11.74 -13.17
N ALA A 691 2.65 11.99 -13.03
CA ALA A 691 1.73 12.35 -14.10
C ALA A 691 0.91 13.59 -13.67
N LEU A 692 0.59 14.47 -14.61
CA LEU A 692 -0.20 15.68 -14.36
C LEU A 692 -1.09 15.96 -15.57
N GLN A 693 -2.41 15.92 -15.36
CA GLN A 693 -3.45 16.30 -16.31
C GLN A 693 -3.90 17.75 -16.04
N ILE A 694 -4.16 18.50 -17.11
CA ILE A 694 -4.61 19.89 -17.08
C ILE A 694 -5.77 20.04 -18.07
N ASP A 695 -7.00 20.16 -17.58
CA ASP A 695 -8.21 20.35 -18.38
C ASP A 695 -8.64 21.82 -18.34
N VAL A 696 -8.70 22.47 -19.50
CA VAL A 696 -9.16 23.87 -19.63
C VAL A 696 -10.53 23.88 -20.29
N MET A 697 -11.53 24.51 -19.67
CA MET A 697 -12.92 24.58 -20.13
C MET A 697 -13.46 26.01 -20.06
N ALA A 698 -14.37 26.38 -20.97
CA ALA A 698 -15.15 27.61 -20.86
C ALA A 698 -16.15 27.53 -19.69
N ASP A 699 -16.35 28.62 -18.95
CA ASP A 699 -17.52 28.81 -18.09
C ASP A 699 -18.67 29.37 -18.96
N ASP A 700 -19.52 28.49 -19.49
CA ASP A 700 -20.64 28.87 -20.37
C ASP A 700 -21.96 29.07 -19.60
N GLY A 701 -21.93 29.02 -18.27
CA GLY A 701 -23.11 29.17 -17.41
C GLY A 701 -24.09 27.99 -17.47
N LEU A 702 -23.87 27.00 -18.34
CA LEU A 702 -24.43 25.67 -18.13
C LEU A 702 -23.62 25.07 -16.98
N ALA A 703 -24.29 24.83 -15.85
CA ALA A 703 -23.65 24.15 -14.73
C ALA A 703 -23.11 22.82 -15.22
N VAL A 704 -21.79 22.76 -15.43
CA VAL A 704 -21.07 21.53 -15.77
C VAL A 704 -21.39 20.60 -14.61
N GLN A 705 -22.28 19.65 -14.86
CA GLN A 705 -22.32 18.44 -14.07
C GLN A 705 -20.99 17.77 -14.36
N THR A 706 -19.98 18.15 -13.59
CA THR A 706 -18.92 17.25 -13.20
C THR A 706 -19.66 16.06 -12.61
N THR A 707 -19.91 15.05 -13.44
CA THR A 707 -20.03 13.68 -12.98
C THR A 707 -18.64 13.33 -12.47
N THR A 708 -18.32 13.91 -11.31
CA THR A 708 -17.34 13.42 -10.37
C THR A 708 -17.88 12.05 -10.02
N ASN A 709 -17.55 11.08 -10.88
CA ASN A 709 -17.46 9.70 -10.47
C ASN A 709 -16.33 9.68 -9.46
N THR A 710 -16.66 10.13 -8.25
CA THR A 710 -16.13 9.55 -7.04
C THR A 710 -16.40 8.05 -7.18
N VAL A 711 -15.47 7.35 -7.84
CA VAL A 711 -14.63 6.42 -7.11
C VAL A 711 -14.18 7.25 -5.91
N PRO A 712 -14.79 7.08 -4.72
CA PRO A 712 -14.22 7.70 -3.54
C PRO A 712 -12.73 7.38 -3.55
N THR A 713 -11.93 8.20 -2.93
CA THR A 713 -10.80 7.59 -2.26
C THR A 713 -11.13 7.62 -0.79
N MET A 714 -10.40 6.79 -0.08
CA MET A 714 -10.38 6.64 1.34
C MET A 714 -8.92 6.20 1.59
N THR A 715 -8.12 6.92 2.40
CA THR A 715 -7.10 6.31 3.30
C THR A 715 -7.78 5.99 4.64
N THR A 716 -7.16 5.16 5.49
CA THR A 716 -6.65 5.71 6.75
C THR A 716 -5.63 4.81 7.42
N SER A 717 -4.34 5.10 7.21
CA SER A 717 -3.27 4.67 8.12
C SER A 717 -3.66 4.97 9.58
N GLY A 718 -3.00 4.23 10.47
CA GLY A 718 -2.98 4.61 11.86
C GLY A 718 -1.60 4.59 12.46
N VAL A 719 -1.16 5.70 13.10
CA VAL A 719 0.22 5.94 13.52
C VAL A 719 0.41 7.33 14.33
N ASN A 720 1.09 7.42 15.54
CA ASN A 720 1.93 8.53 16.18
C ASN A 720 2.84 8.40 17.50
N GLN A 721 4.18 8.73 17.48
CA GLN A 721 5.12 9.30 18.54
C GLN A 721 5.91 8.45 19.64
N LEU A 722 7.08 8.91 20.18
CA LEU A 722 8.27 8.09 20.62
C LEU A 722 9.23 8.68 21.72
N ASP A 723 10.44 8.10 21.90
CA ASP A 723 11.65 8.34 22.73
C ASP A 723 12.12 9.75 23.19
N ILE A 724 12.91 9.87 24.29
CA ILE A 724 14.18 10.66 24.46
C ILE A 724 15.26 9.58 24.61
N GLY A 725 16.50 9.69 24.14
CA GLY A 725 17.33 10.89 23.93
C GLY A 725 16.93 11.82 22.78
N SER A 726 17.14 13.13 22.86
CA SER A 726 18.36 13.88 23.24
C SER A 726 19.32 14.05 22.08
N ALA A 727 19.21 15.19 21.40
CA ALA A 727 20.33 15.75 20.66
C ALA A 727 21.40 16.27 21.64
N LEU A 728 22.68 16.01 21.35
CA LEU A 728 23.62 17.09 21.02
C LEU A 728 24.97 16.51 20.54
N MET A 729 25.49 17.09 19.46
CA MET A 729 26.91 17.05 19.15
C MET A 729 27.48 18.42 19.48
N LEU A 730 28.43 18.51 20.42
CA LEU A 730 29.24 19.71 20.58
C LEU A 730 30.63 19.34 21.10
N ILE A 731 31.64 19.64 20.27
CA ILE A 731 33.05 19.44 20.59
C ILE A 731 33.54 20.71 21.28
N VAL A 732 34.09 20.58 22.49
CA VAL A 732 35.04 21.55 23.03
C VAL A 732 36.26 20.78 23.53
N ILE A 733 37.39 21.02 22.89
CA ILE A 733 38.71 20.64 23.39
C ILE A 733 39.21 21.80 24.25
N ALA A 734 39.43 21.56 25.54
CA ALA A 734 40.19 22.46 26.40
C ALA A 734 40.85 21.70 27.56
N SER A 735 42.14 21.42 27.39
CA SER A 735 43.23 21.64 28.36
C SER A 735 43.04 21.36 29.86
N LEU A 736 43.97 20.54 30.40
CA LEU A 736 44.53 20.61 31.77
C LEU A 736 43.58 20.29 32.95
N TYR A 737 43.45 19.01 33.30
CA TYR A 737 44.18 18.37 34.42
C TYR A 737 43.98 16.84 34.44
#